data_AF-A0A933V8D9-F1
#
_entry.id   AF-A0A933V8D9-F1
#
_cell.length_a   1.000
_cell.length_b   1.000
_cell.length_c   1.000
_cell.angle_alpha   90.00
_cell.angle_beta   90.00
_cell.angle_gamma   90.00
#
_symmetry.space_group_name_H-M   'P 1'
#
loop_
_entity.id
_entity.type
_entity.pdbx_description
1 polymer ?
#
loop_
_entity_poly.entity_id
_entity_poly.type
_entity_poly.pdbx_seq_one_letter_code
_entity_poly.pdbx_strand_id
1 'polypeptide(L)'
;MTPAELKRFLHEKVPLFAGFDAGKLEQIADQSELRTFEGSEAIIECGDEGRFFGVLVSGHAQVSVADSTGGRLVFCELHEGEVFGEMSLLTGDRTVADVIAGNRCFVLMIPQEVFNTHILSNPRAVTFLSKLLAHRTRMQAVDLTSRQLHDQAVTHSSDPYALSLHTEVPGKLLALNIGLSQIRFGIYDTHDESRDVHGVIDCGDGEHAYITLTAGGVVTTRERPVCNLDDLFPVLFESMLSLGDKYLFTPYEVVAVGHRVVHGGSKFSSSVVITPQVLADIEALATYAPLHNPINLDGIRRAMKFLPDVPHVAVFDTAFHQTLPPYAYLYGLPYDWYKKEGIRRYGFHGTSHRFVSLKSAEIVRRPLGELEIISCHLGLGASICAIDHGRSVDTTMGMTPSDGLIMPSRAGSLDPAVMTHLMRHYKMSADEIETLINSQSGLKGISGISSDIHEIEDAANEGHHRALLAHKAFCYQIRKNIGAYVAAMGGVDVLAFTGEIGESSPTVRSLACQGLAYMGIKLDEEKNRKLGAAGTHAVISTDDSPVRILVVVNNDERLLAWETLRAIERSQITLAIKEQPEEPIPIEVSAHHAHLSQADVDKLFGPGHQLTPEHELSQPGQFACKEKVNLIGPKGKITGVRVLGPTRKETQVEIAMTEQFKVGVQPPIRESGDLANTPGTVLEGPAGTAQIERGVICAQRHIHMSPDDAMRFRLRDKYIVQVRVEGARELIYGDVVVRVNPNYRLAMHIDTDEGNAANIQTGMLGYIEEIQSRG
;
A
#
# COMPACT_ATOMS: atom_id res chain seq x y z
N MET A 1 -33.66 -17.87 24.62
CA MET A 1 -33.03 -17.54 25.91
C MET A 1 -33.42 -16.13 26.27
N THR A 2 -33.81 -15.85 27.53
CA THR A 2 -34.13 -14.50 27.99
C THR A 2 -32.84 -13.68 28.24
N PRO A 3 -32.88 -12.33 28.23
CA PRO A 3 -31.69 -11.52 28.51
C PRO A 3 -31.03 -11.83 29.87
N ALA A 4 -31.83 -12.14 30.88
CA ALA A 4 -31.32 -12.54 32.20
C ALA A 4 -30.58 -13.90 32.17
N GLU A 5 -31.07 -14.85 31.38
CA GLU A 5 -30.41 -16.15 31.18
C GLU A 5 -29.12 -16.00 30.36
N LEU A 6 -29.10 -15.13 29.33
CA LEU A 6 -27.90 -14.82 28.55
C LEU A 6 -26.80 -14.23 29.44
N LYS A 7 -27.14 -13.26 30.28
CA LYS A 7 -26.18 -12.63 31.21
C LYS A 7 -25.58 -13.65 32.17
N ARG A 8 -26.43 -14.50 32.76
CA ARG A 8 -25.98 -15.58 33.63
C ARG A 8 -25.07 -16.56 32.89
N PHE A 9 -25.43 -16.93 31.66
CA PHE A 9 -24.60 -17.78 30.81
C PHE A 9 -23.24 -17.16 30.53
N LEU A 10 -23.18 -15.90 30.08
CA LEU A 10 -21.92 -15.21 29.80
C LEU A 10 -21.02 -15.18 31.05
N HIS A 11 -21.58 -14.88 32.22
CA HIS A 11 -20.80 -14.82 33.46
C HIS A 11 -20.34 -16.20 33.97
N GLU A 12 -21.19 -17.23 33.89
CA GLU A 12 -20.93 -18.54 34.52
C GLU A 12 -20.29 -19.58 33.60
N LYS A 13 -20.53 -19.48 32.28
CA LYS A 13 -20.19 -20.52 31.31
C LYS A 13 -19.15 -20.11 30.28
N VAL A 14 -18.89 -18.82 30.13
CA VAL A 14 -17.91 -18.30 29.15
C VAL A 14 -16.68 -17.77 29.89
N PRO A 15 -15.55 -18.50 29.87
CA PRO A 15 -14.37 -18.15 30.67
C PRO A 15 -13.81 -16.74 30.41
N LEU A 16 -13.97 -16.22 29.19
CA LEU A 16 -13.60 -14.85 28.80
C LEU A 16 -14.23 -13.79 29.73
N PHE A 17 -15.46 -14.01 30.17
CA PHE A 17 -16.28 -13.03 30.87
C PHE A 17 -16.26 -13.17 32.40
N ALA A 18 -15.51 -14.13 32.95
CA ALA A 18 -15.44 -14.39 34.39
C ALA A 18 -14.92 -13.21 35.24
N GLY A 19 -14.34 -12.18 34.60
CA GLY A 19 -13.84 -10.96 35.23
C GLY A 19 -14.69 -9.71 35.01
N PHE A 20 -15.88 -9.82 34.41
CA PHE A 20 -16.73 -8.68 34.08
C PHE A 20 -17.81 -8.48 35.14
N ASP A 21 -18.09 -7.23 35.49
CA ASP A 21 -19.26 -6.91 36.30
C ASP A 21 -20.56 -7.04 35.49
N ALA A 22 -21.67 -7.14 36.22
CA ALA A 22 -22.99 -7.35 35.62
C ALA A 22 -23.42 -6.21 34.68
N GLY A 23 -23.02 -4.96 34.96
CA GLY A 23 -23.37 -3.80 34.14
C GLY A 23 -22.61 -3.78 32.80
N LYS A 24 -21.33 -4.15 32.82
CA LYS A 24 -20.52 -4.28 31.59
C LYS A 24 -20.99 -5.44 30.71
N LEU A 25 -21.40 -6.56 31.31
CA LEU A 25 -21.99 -7.69 30.57
C LEU A 25 -23.34 -7.35 29.95
N GLU A 26 -24.14 -6.53 30.63
CA GLU A 26 -25.39 -6.00 30.08
C GLU A 26 -25.13 -5.13 28.85
N GLN A 27 -24.17 -4.21 28.92
CA GLN A 27 -23.78 -3.39 27.77
C GLN A 27 -23.27 -4.21 26.59
N ILE A 28 -22.48 -5.27 26.84
CA ILE A 28 -22.00 -6.16 25.77
C ILE A 28 -23.18 -6.91 25.15
N ALA A 29 -24.04 -7.51 25.97
CA ALA A 29 -25.17 -8.31 25.49
C ALA A 29 -26.19 -7.47 24.71
N ASP A 30 -26.47 -6.25 25.16
CA ASP A 30 -27.44 -5.34 24.52
C ASP A 30 -26.94 -4.81 23.15
N GLN A 31 -25.62 -4.71 22.98
CA GLN A 31 -24.99 -4.29 21.72
C GLN A 31 -24.56 -5.49 20.84
N SER A 32 -24.93 -6.72 21.21
CA SER A 32 -24.59 -7.94 20.48
C SER A 32 -25.85 -8.58 19.89
N GLU A 33 -25.68 -9.39 18.85
CA GLU A 33 -26.79 -10.05 18.15
C GLU A 33 -26.78 -11.55 18.42
N LEU A 34 -27.89 -12.11 18.93
CA LEU A 34 -28.02 -13.57 19.08
C LEU A 34 -28.59 -14.18 17.80
N ARG A 35 -27.76 -14.89 17.03
CA ARG A 35 -28.14 -15.57 15.78
C ARG A 35 -28.29 -17.08 15.95
N THR A 36 -29.08 -17.68 15.07
CA THR A 36 -29.26 -19.14 14.98
C THR A 36 -28.71 -19.62 13.65
N PHE A 37 -27.95 -20.72 13.68
CA PHE A 37 -27.39 -21.37 12.50
C PHE A 37 -27.83 -22.84 12.50
N GLU A 38 -28.31 -23.35 11.38
CA GLU A 38 -28.69 -24.76 11.23
C GLU A 38 -27.47 -25.64 10.90
N GLY A 39 -27.61 -26.96 11.06
CA GLY A 39 -26.49 -27.87 10.79
C GLY A 39 -25.97 -27.75 9.35
N SER A 40 -24.65 -27.73 9.19
CA SER A 40 -23.89 -27.48 7.95
C SER A 40 -23.90 -26.04 7.44
N GLU A 41 -24.52 -25.09 8.15
CA GLU A 41 -24.46 -23.67 7.81
C GLU A 41 -23.12 -23.07 8.26
N ALA A 42 -22.52 -22.23 7.42
CA ALA A 42 -21.31 -21.49 7.79
C ALA A 42 -21.68 -20.34 8.73
N ILE A 43 -21.04 -20.31 9.89
CA ILE A 43 -21.11 -19.22 10.85
C ILE A 43 -20.06 -18.15 10.50
N ILE A 44 -18.89 -18.59 10.04
CA ILE A 44 -17.81 -17.78 9.46
C ILE A 44 -17.28 -18.54 8.24
N GLU A 45 -17.08 -17.86 7.12
CA GLU A 45 -16.43 -18.44 5.94
C GLU A 45 -14.96 -18.03 5.87
N CYS A 46 -14.10 -18.89 5.32
CA CYS A 46 -12.69 -18.60 5.10
C CYS A 46 -12.53 -17.49 4.04
N GLY A 47 -11.65 -16.51 4.31
CA GLY A 47 -11.43 -15.35 3.45
C GLY A 47 -12.32 -14.15 3.78
N ASP A 48 -13.29 -14.30 4.67
CA ASP A 48 -14.10 -13.20 5.17
C ASP A 48 -13.29 -12.25 6.07
N GLU A 49 -13.78 -11.02 6.17
CA GLU A 49 -13.29 -10.07 7.14
C GLU A 49 -13.81 -10.42 8.54
N GLY A 50 -12.93 -10.41 9.54
CA GLY A 50 -13.32 -10.61 10.92
C GLY A 50 -14.17 -9.44 11.42
N ARG A 51 -15.50 -9.54 11.33
CA ARG A 51 -16.43 -8.47 11.74
C ARG A 51 -17.08 -8.70 13.10
N PHE A 52 -17.11 -9.95 13.54
CA PHE A 52 -17.77 -10.35 14.79
C PHE A 52 -16.91 -11.31 15.59
N PHE A 53 -16.98 -11.14 16.90
CA PHE A 53 -16.48 -12.10 17.88
C PHE A 53 -17.63 -13.02 18.28
N GLY A 54 -17.52 -14.29 17.96
CA GLY A 54 -18.57 -15.28 18.21
C GLY A 54 -18.43 -15.91 19.59
N VAL A 55 -19.53 -16.02 20.32
CA VAL A 55 -19.65 -16.84 21.53
C VAL A 55 -20.68 -17.93 21.26
N LEU A 56 -20.28 -19.19 21.34
CA LEU A 56 -21.19 -20.30 21.13
C LEU A 56 -22.06 -20.51 22.38
N VAL A 57 -23.33 -20.11 22.29
CA VAL A 57 -24.27 -20.15 23.42
C VAL A 57 -24.87 -21.54 23.60
N SER A 58 -25.12 -22.26 22.51
CA SER A 58 -25.48 -23.68 22.54
C SER A 58 -25.27 -24.33 21.16
N GLY A 59 -25.19 -25.66 21.15
CA GLY A 59 -24.82 -26.44 19.95
C GLY A 59 -23.32 -26.75 19.91
N HIS A 60 -22.85 -27.25 18.78
CA HIS A 60 -21.42 -27.42 18.50
C HIS A 60 -21.11 -27.01 17.06
N ALA A 61 -19.93 -26.42 16.86
CA ALA A 61 -19.44 -26.02 15.54
C ALA A 61 -18.08 -26.66 15.26
N GLN A 62 -17.71 -26.75 14.00
CA GLN A 62 -16.44 -27.30 13.53
C GLN A 62 -15.64 -26.20 12.85
N VAL A 63 -14.36 -26.09 13.21
CA VAL A 63 -13.40 -25.21 12.54
C VAL A 63 -12.67 -26.03 11.50
N SER A 64 -12.83 -25.68 10.23
CA SER A 64 -12.28 -26.45 9.11
C SER A 64 -11.66 -25.58 8.02
N VAL A 65 -10.77 -26.16 7.22
CA VAL A 65 -10.24 -25.54 6.00
C VAL A 65 -10.50 -26.50 4.84
N ALA A 66 -10.90 -25.94 3.69
CA ALA A 66 -10.99 -26.69 2.44
C ALA A 66 -9.60 -27.04 1.91
N ASP A 67 -9.39 -28.31 1.57
CA ASP A 67 -8.20 -28.73 0.83
C ASP A 67 -8.34 -28.46 -0.68
N SER A 68 -7.22 -28.57 -1.40
CA SER A 68 -7.14 -28.33 -2.85
C SER A 68 -7.91 -29.35 -3.70
N THR A 69 -8.49 -30.38 -3.10
CA THR A 69 -9.30 -31.42 -3.75
C THR A 69 -10.79 -31.32 -3.42
N GLY A 70 -11.21 -30.33 -2.62
CA GLY A 70 -12.58 -30.11 -2.18
C GLY A 70 -12.99 -30.92 -0.95
N GLY A 71 -12.05 -31.61 -0.29
CA GLY A 71 -12.24 -32.18 1.04
C GLY A 71 -12.15 -31.11 2.12
N ARG A 72 -12.73 -31.35 3.30
CA ARG A 72 -12.62 -30.46 4.46
C ARG A 72 -11.79 -31.12 5.55
N LEU A 73 -10.75 -30.43 6.01
CA LEU A 73 -9.98 -30.87 7.15
C LEU A 73 -10.48 -30.13 8.39
N VAL A 74 -11.03 -30.86 9.36
CA VAL A 74 -11.50 -30.30 10.64
C VAL A 74 -10.33 -30.27 11.61
N PHE A 75 -10.00 -29.09 12.14
CA PHE A 75 -8.87 -28.90 13.05
C PHE A 75 -9.30 -28.83 14.51
N CYS A 76 -10.52 -28.35 14.77
CA CYS A 76 -11.04 -28.11 16.11
C CYS A 76 -12.56 -28.18 16.11
N GLU A 77 -13.15 -28.76 17.16
CA GLU A 77 -14.57 -28.61 17.45
C GLU A 77 -14.76 -27.55 18.53
N LEU A 78 -15.81 -26.76 18.40
CA LEU A 78 -16.23 -25.71 19.33
C LEU A 78 -17.50 -26.15 20.05
N HIS A 79 -17.53 -25.95 21.36
CA HIS A 79 -18.64 -26.30 22.23
C HIS A 79 -19.23 -25.08 22.96
N GLU A 80 -20.38 -25.29 23.60
CA GLU A 80 -21.04 -24.29 24.43
C GLU A 80 -20.06 -23.61 25.41
N GLY A 81 -20.03 -22.28 25.39
CA GLY A 81 -19.16 -21.46 26.22
C GLY A 81 -17.84 -21.06 25.56
N GLU A 82 -17.50 -21.67 24.42
CA GLU A 82 -16.30 -21.35 23.66
C GLU A 82 -16.51 -20.20 22.68
N VAL A 83 -15.39 -19.59 22.29
CA VAL A 83 -15.37 -18.36 21.49
C VAL A 83 -14.57 -18.55 20.20
N PHE A 84 -14.87 -17.76 19.18
CA PHE A 84 -14.21 -17.82 17.87
C PHE A 84 -14.26 -16.47 17.14
N GLY A 85 -13.50 -16.33 16.05
CA GLY A 85 -13.35 -15.07 15.32
C GLY A 85 -12.36 -14.09 15.96
N GLU A 86 -11.78 -14.44 17.11
CA GLU A 86 -10.77 -13.63 17.79
C GLU A 86 -9.49 -13.53 16.99
N MET A 87 -9.10 -14.57 16.25
CA MET A 87 -7.89 -14.55 15.44
C MET A 87 -7.95 -13.44 14.40
N SER A 88 -8.98 -13.40 13.57
CA SER A 88 -9.15 -12.36 12.54
C SER A 88 -9.31 -10.97 13.15
N LEU A 89 -10.02 -10.84 14.28
CA LEU A 89 -10.20 -9.56 14.96
C LEU A 89 -8.91 -9.01 15.58
N LEU A 90 -8.05 -9.88 16.11
CA LEU A 90 -6.83 -9.53 16.84
C LEU A 90 -5.61 -9.41 15.92
N THR A 91 -5.48 -10.29 14.93
CA THR A 91 -4.37 -10.28 13.96
C THR A 91 -4.61 -9.31 12.82
N GLY A 92 -5.87 -9.00 12.50
CA GLY A 92 -6.26 -8.25 11.30
C GLY A 92 -6.34 -9.10 10.04
N ASP A 93 -5.92 -10.36 10.10
CA ASP A 93 -6.01 -11.28 8.99
C ASP A 93 -7.47 -11.60 8.67
N ARG A 94 -7.71 -11.92 7.40
CA ARG A 94 -8.97 -12.57 7.00
C ARG A 94 -9.12 -13.90 7.72
N THR A 95 -10.34 -14.34 7.89
CA THR A 95 -10.68 -15.60 8.55
C THR A 95 -9.97 -16.76 7.83
N VAL A 96 -9.02 -17.39 8.52
CA VAL A 96 -8.15 -18.43 7.94
C VAL A 96 -8.80 -19.82 7.91
N ALA A 97 -10.01 -19.95 8.45
CA ALA A 97 -10.76 -21.19 8.50
C ALA A 97 -12.27 -20.91 8.54
N ASP A 98 -13.04 -21.83 7.98
CA ASP A 98 -14.49 -21.86 8.12
C ASP A 98 -14.85 -22.25 9.56
N VAL A 99 -15.91 -21.65 10.11
CA VAL A 99 -16.60 -22.13 11.31
C VAL A 99 -17.98 -22.58 10.89
N ILE A 100 -18.26 -23.88 10.95
CA ILE A 100 -19.47 -24.48 10.41
C ILE A 100 -20.27 -25.11 11.53
N ALA A 101 -21.56 -24.80 11.61
CA ALA A 101 -22.44 -25.38 12.60
C ALA A 101 -22.55 -26.90 12.40
N GLY A 102 -22.17 -27.71 13.39
CA GLY A 102 -22.28 -29.17 13.33
C GLY A 102 -23.71 -29.65 13.59
N ASN A 103 -24.46 -28.90 14.38
CA ASN A 103 -25.90 -29.00 14.57
C ASN A 103 -26.49 -27.60 14.71
N ARG A 104 -27.78 -27.50 15.09
CA ARG A 104 -28.38 -26.20 15.34
C ARG A 104 -27.64 -25.46 16.47
N CYS A 105 -26.99 -24.36 16.11
CA CYS A 105 -26.20 -23.52 16.99
C CYS A 105 -26.93 -22.22 17.30
N PHE A 106 -26.81 -21.74 18.54
CA PHE A 106 -27.13 -20.37 18.91
C PHE A 106 -25.82 -19.66 19.23
N VAL A 107 -25.56 -18.54 18.57
CA VAL A 107 -24.30 -17.83 18.63
C VAL A 107 -24.57 -16.38 18.98
N LEU A 108 -23.91 -15.86 20.02
CA LEU A 108 -23.88 -14.43 20.28
C LEU A 108 -22.77 -13.81 19.41
N MET A 109 -23.18 -13.01 18.44
CA MET A 109 -22.33 -12.26 17.53
C MET A 109 -22.04 -10.90 18.14
N ILE A 110 -20.82 -10.71 18.66
CA ILE A 110 -20.39 -9.45 19.29
C ILE A 110 -19.67 -8.61 18.22
N PRO A 111 -20.17 -7.42 17.85
CA PRO A 111 -19.53 -6.57 16.83
C PRO A 111 -18.10 -6.16 17.22
N GLN A 112 -17.24 -5.93 16.23
CA GLN A 112 -15.85 -5.52 16.44
C GLN A 112 -15.71 -4.27 17.33
N GLU A 113 -16.58 -3.27 17.16
CA GLU A 113 -16.57 -2.06 18.00
C GLU A 113 -16.83 -2.38 19.47
N VAL A 114 -17.79 -3.26 19.75
CA VAL A 114 -18.13 -3.70 21.11
C VAL A 114 -16.99 -4.54 21.69
N PHE A 115 -16.40 -5.41 20.89
CA PHE A 115 -15.22 -6.19 21.25
C PHE A 115 -14.05 -5.27 21.64
N ASN A 116 -13.72 -4.28 20.82
CA ASN A 116 -12.63 -3.33 21.11
C ASN A 116 -12.91 -2.48 22.35
N THR A 117 -14.14 -1.99 22.49
CA THR A 117 -14.50 -1.04 23.54
C THR A 117 -14.68 -1.70 24.91
N HIS A 118 -15.26 -2.90 24.94
CA HIS A 118 -15.63 -3.56 26.19
C HIS A 118 -14.76 -4.77 26.53
N ILE A 119 -14.31 -5.55 25.54
CA ILE A 119 -13.57 -6.79 25.77
C ILE A 119 -12.07 -6.51 25.85
N LEU A 120 -11.50 -5.78 24.88
CA LEU A 120 -10.07 -5.44 24.88
C LEU A 120 -9.67 -4.43 25.95
N SER A 121 -10.63 -3.68 26.50
CA SER A 121 -10.38 -2.79 27.63
C SER A 121 -10.32 -3.50 28.99
N ASN A 122 -10.65 -4.80 29.06
CA ASN A 122 -10.59 -5.59 30.29
C ASN A 122 -9.31 -6.45 30.35
N PRO A 123 -8.39 -6.20 31.30
CA PRO A 123 -7.10 -6.92 31.38
C PRO A 123 -7.23 -8.45 31.52
N ARG A 124 -8.29 -8.95 32.17
CA ARG A 124 -8.52 -10.39 32.33
C ARG A 124 -8.99 -11.04 31.03
N ALA A 125 -9.87 -10.37 30.28
CA ALA A 125 -10.27 -10.83 28.95
C ALA A 125 -9.08 -10.84 28.00
N VAL A 126 -8.27 -9.78 27.98
CA VAL A 126 -7.05 -9.72 27.17
C VAL A 126 -6.16 -10.91 27.49
N THR A 127 -5.83 -11.13 28.78
CA THR A 127 -5.01 -12.29 29.21
C THR A 127 -5.61 -13.64 28.79
N PHE A 128 -6.93 -13.77 28.75
CA PHE A 128 -7.59 -14.99 28.28
C PHE A 128 -7.42 -15.16 26.76
N LEU A 129 -7.72 -14.11 25.98
CA LEU A 129 -7.61 -14.10 24.52
C LEU A 129 -6.17 -14.37 24.07
N SER A 130 -5.21 -13.75 24.74
CA SER A 130 -3.77 -14.01 24.61
C SER A 130 -3.41 -15.48 24.72
N LYS A 131 -3.89 -16.16 25.78
CA LYS A 131 -3.65 -17.58 25.99
C LYS A 131 -4.36 -18.45 24.96
N LEU A 132 -5.58 -18.07 24.59
CA LEU A 132 -6.39 -18.76 23.59
C LEU A 132 -5.70 -18.71 22.22
N LEU A 133 -5.26 -17.52 21.80
CA LEU A 133 -4.46 -17.31 20.59
C LEU A 133 -3.17 -18.13 20.63
N ALA A 134 -2.38 -18.00 21.69
CA ALA A 134 -1.13 -18.77 21.81
C ALA A 134 -1.37 -20.29 21.78
N HIS A 135 -2.51 -20.77 22.27
CA HIS A 135 -2.88 -22.18 22.17
C HIS A 135 -3.27 -22.57 20.72
N ARG A 136 -4.14 -21.79 20.08
CA ARG A 136 -4.60 -22.02 18.70
C ARG A 136 -3.46 -21.91 17.69
N THR A 137 -2.61 -20.91 17.81
CA THR A 137 -1.42 -20.77 16.97
C THR A 137 -0.41 -21.88 17.21
N ARG A 138 -0.25 -22.41 18.43
CA ARG A 138 0.61 -23.60 18.66
C ARG A 138 0.05 -24.87 18.02
N MET A 139 -1.28 -25.02 17.99
CA MET A 139 -1.94 -26.10 17.27
C MET A 139 -1.78 -25.95 15.75
N GLN A 140 -1.69 -24.72 15.24
CA GLN A 140 -1.41 -24.41 13.84
C GLN A 140 0.09 -24.51 13.49
N ALA A 141 0.99 -24.16 14.40
CA ALA A 141 2.45 -24.10 14.21
C ALA A 141 3.13 -25.48 14.08
N VAL A 142 2.36 -26.57 14.14
CA VAL A 142 2.85 -27.91 13.76
C VAL A 142 2.96 -28.05 12.24
N ASP A 143 2.44 -27.12 11.45
CA ASP A 143 2.50 -27.23 9.99
C ASP A 143 2.74 -25.88 9.29
N LEU A 144 3.35 -25.95 8.10
CA LEU A 144 3.63 -24.83 7.17
C LEU A 144 2.36 -24.11 6.66
N THR A 145 1.21 -24.46 7.22
CA THR A 145 -0.13 -24.06 6.81
C THR A 145 -0.43 -22.60 7.13
N SER A 146 0.08 -21.96 8.19
CA SER A 146 -0.32 -20.58 8.50
C SER A 146 -0.02 -19.55 7.39
N ARG A 147 1.12 -19.67 6.69
CA ARG A 147 1.44 -18.79 5.55
C ARG A 147 0.59 -19.15 4.32
N GLN A 148 0.47 -20.44 4.01
CA GLN A 148 -0.40 -20.93 2.93
C GLN A 148 -1.89 -20.60 3.15
N LEU A 149 -2.37 -20.61 4.39
CA LEU A 149 -3.74 -20.30 4.78
C LEU A 149 -4.03 -18.80 4.64
N HIS A 150 -3.06 -17.95 5.00
CA HIS A 150 -3.16 -16.50 4.77
C HIS A 150 -3.15 -16.18 3.26
N ASP A 151 -2.24 -16.79 2.50
CA ASP A 151 -2.18 -16.64 1.04
C ASP A 151 -3.47 -17.20 0.38
N GLN A 152 -4.02 -18.30 0.92
CA GLN A 152 -5.33 -18.83 0.52
C GLN A 152 -6.46 -17.83 0.83
N ALA A 153 -6.50 -17.23 2.02
CA ALA A 153 -7.54 -16.27 2.37
C ALA A 153 -7.52 -15.01 1.47
N VAL A 154 -6.32 -14.52 1.10
CA VAL A 154 -6.16 -13.40 0.15
C VAL A 154 -6.61 -13.79 -1.25
N THR A 155 -6.25 -14.99 -1.72
CA THR A 155 -6.61 -15.48 -3.07
C THR A 155 -8.09 -15.81 -3.24
N HIS A 156 -8.80 -16.11 -2.15
CA HIS A 156 -10.23 -16.44 -2.16
C HIS A 156 -11.13 -15.20 -1.90
N SER A 157 -10.57 -14.09 -1.41
CA SER A 157 -11.34 -12.85 -1.21
C SER A 157 -11.71 -12.17 -2.53
N SER A 158 -12.95 -11.66 -2.61
CA SER A 158 -13.41 -10.85 -3.74
C SER A 158 -12.96 -9.38 -3.70
N ASP A 159 -12.50 -8.89 -2.54
CA ASP A 159 -11.97 -7.53 -2.36
C ASP A 159 -10.82 -7.52 -1.32
N PRO A 160 -9.67 -8.16 -1.63
CA PRO A 160 -8.60 -8.35 -0.66
C PRO A 160 -7.97 -7.05 -0.15
N TYR A 161 -8.11 -5.94 -0.89
CA TYR A 161 -7.50 -4.65 -0.58
C TYR A 161 -8.51 -3.55 -0.22
N ALA A 162 -9.79 -3.92 -0.02
CA ALA A 162 -10.89 -3.01 0.29
C ALA A 162 -10.99 -1.85 -0.73
N LEU A 163 -10.89 -2.17 -2.03
CA LEU A 163 -10.99 -1.20 -3.12
C LEU A 163 -12.44 -0.77 -3.38
N SER A 164 -13.42 -1.47 -2.81
CA SER A 164 -14.79 -0.96 -2.69
C SER A 164 -14.85 0.21 -1.71
N LEU A 165 -15.74 1.17 -1.97
CA LEU A 165 -15.97 2.30 -1.06
C LEU A 165 -17.05 2.00 -0.01
N HIS A 166 -17.32 0.71 0.24
CA HIS A 166 -18.37 0.29 1.14
C HIS A 166 -17.97 0.46 2.61
N THR A 167 -18.81 1.14 3.39
CA THR A 167 -18.62 1.34 4.83
C THR A 167 -19.83 0.87 5.63
N GLU A 168 -19.65 0.53 6.91
CA GLU A 168 -20.75 0.10 7.79
C GLU A 168 -21.77 1.21 8.05
N VAL A 169 -21.30 2.46 8.13
CA VAL A 169 -22.15 3.65 8.26
C VAL A 169 -22.43 4.21 6.86
N PRO A 170 -23.68 4.23 6.39
CA PRO A 170 -24.02 4.80 5.10
C PRO A 170 -23.72 6.31 5.04
N GLY A 171 -23.17 6.76 3.92
CA GLY A 171 -22.86 8.17 3.71
C GLY A 171 -22.33 8.46 2.30
N LYS A 172 -21.90 9.71 2.10
CA LYS A 172 -21.32 10.21 0.86
C LYS A 172 -19.88 10.66 1.09
N LEU A 173 -19.00 10.28 0.17
CA LEU A 173 -17.65 10.80 0.09
C LEU A 173 -17.58 11.82 -1.04
N LEU A 174 -17.04 13.00 -0.74
CA LEU A 174 -16.76 14.01 -1.75
C LEU A 174 -15.26 14.02 -2.05
N ALA A 175 -14.89 13.68 -3.28
CA ALA A 175 -13.53 13.75 -3.78
C ALA A 175 -13.36 15.00 -4.64
N LEU A 176 -12.34 15.82 -4.36
CA LEU A 176 -12.07 17.08 -5.06
C LEU A 176 -10.64 17.13 -5.60
N ASN A 177 -10.52 17.35 -6.89
CA ASN A 177 -9.28 17.56 -7.61
C ASN A 177 -9.36 18.92 -8.33
N ILE A 178 -8.83 19.94 -7.65
CA ILE A 178 -8.94 21.34 -8.07
C ILE A 178 -7.65 21.74 -8.79
N GLY A 179 -7.72 21.86 -10.12
CA GLY A 179 -6.66 22.38 -10.97
C GLY A 179 -6.85 23.85 -11.35
N LEU A 180 -5.92 24.37 -12.16
CA LEU A 180 -5.94 25.77 -12.60
C LEU A 180 -7.11 26.10 -13.55
N SER A 181 -7.39 25.20 -14.49
CA SER A 181 -8.42 25.39 -15.51
C SER A 181 -9.55 24.36 -15.44
N GLN A 182 -9.35 23.27 -14.70
CA GLN A 182 -10.33 22.20 -14.56
C GLN A 182 -10.48 21.82 -13.10
N ILE A 183 -11.72 21.60 -12.67
CA ILE A 183 -12.07 21.02 -11.38
C ILE A 183 -12.76 19.70 -11.65
N ARG A 184 -12.19 18.62 -11.12
CA ARG A 184 -12.80 17.29 -11.16
C ARG A 184 -13.32 16.95 -9.78
N PHE A 185 -14.49 16.34 -9.73
CA PHE A 185 -15.09 15.89 -8.49
C PHE A 185 -15.77 14.54 -8.63
N GLY A 186 -15.82 13.82 -7.52
CA GLY A 186 -16.57 12.57 -7.40
C GLY A 186 -17.42 12.59 -6.14
N ILE A 187 -18.66 12.12 -6.24
CA ILE A 187 -19.54 11.88 -5.12
C ILE A 187 -19.81 10.39 -5.10
N TYR A 188 -19.33 9.72 -4.05
CA TYR A 188 -19.41 8.27 -3.92
C TYR A 188 -20.31 7.89 -2.76
N ASP A 189 -21.29 7.02 -3.02
CA ASP A 189 -22.17 6.48 -1.99
C ASP A 189 -21.52 5.23 -1.38
N THR A 190 -21.38 5.20 -0.06
CA THR A 190 -20.73 4.09 0.63
C THR A 190 -21.64 2.85 0.81
N HIS A 191 -22.86 2.89 0.28
CA HIS A 191 -23.84 1.79 0.34
C HIS A 191 -24.44 1.41 -1.02
N ASP A 192 -24.58 2.35 -1.96
CA ASP A 192 -25.19 2.14 -3.28
C ASP A 192 -24.38 2.83 -4.39
N GLU A 193 -23.39 2.13 -4.94
CA GLU A 193 -22.51 2.63 -6.03
C GLU A 193 -23.30 3.10 -7.28
N SER A 194 -24.56 2.68 -7.45
CA SER A 194 -25.40 3.15 -8.56
C SER A 194 -25.79 4.63 -8.46
N ARG A 195 -25.49 5.26 -7.32
CA ARG A 195 -25.67 6.69 -7.03
C ARG A 195 -24.39 7.49 -7.18
N ASP A 196 -23.29 6.86 -7.58
CA ASP A 196 -22.03 7.56 -7.81
C ASP A 196 -22.16 8.57 -8.95
N VAL A 197 -21.55 9.74 -8.74
CA VAL A 197 -21.49 10.80 -9.75
C VAL A 197 -20.06 11.24 -9.91
N HIS A 198 -19.62 11.35 -11.16
CA HIS A 198 -18.37 12.00 -11.53
C HIS A 198 -18.67 13.29 -12.30
N GLY A 199 -17.91 14.34 -12.03
CA GLY A 199 -18.08 15.63 -12.68
C GLY A 199 -16.76 16.30 -13.03
N VAL A 200 -16.76 16.98 -14.16
CA VAL A 200 -15.67 17.84 -14.63
C VAL A 200 -16.24 19.22 -14.91
N ILE A 201 -15.68 20.24 -14.29
CA ILE A 201 -15.94 21.66 -14.58
C ILE A 201 -14.70 22.18 -15.30
N ASP A 202 -14.82 22.44 -16.60
CA ASP A 202 -13.73 22.97 -17.42
C ASP A 202 -13.95 24.46 -17.69
N CYS A 203 -13.06 25.28 -17.15
CA CYS A 203 -13.00 26.73 -17.32
C CYS A 203 -11.85 27.16 -18.25
N GLY A 204 -11.24 26.24 -19.00
CA GLY A 204 -10.08 26.50 -19.86
C GLY A 204 -10.34 27.46 -21.02
N ASP A 205 -11.60 27.62 -21.43
CA ASP A 205 -12.05 28.55 -22.48
C ASP A 205 -11.92 30.03 -22.06
N GLY A 206 -11.98 30.32 -20.75
CA GLY A 206 -11.86 31.67 -20.20
C GLY A 206 -13.11 32.54 -20.32
N GLU A 207 -14.04 32.23 -21.22
CA GLU A 207 -15.36 32.88 -21.31
C GLU A 207 -16.50 31.98 -20.82
N HIS A 208 -16.45 30.71 -21.16
CA HIS A 208 -17.44 29.71 -20.79
C HIS A 208 -16.84 28.63 -19.87
N ALA A 209 -17.70 28.05 -19.05
CA ALA A 209 -17.41 26.83 -18.32
C ALA A 209 -18.26 25.68 -18.88
N TYR A 210 -17.62 24.55 -19.14
CA TYR A 210 -18.27 23.32 -19.59
C TYR A 210 -18.33 22.33 -18.43
N ILE A 211 -19.53 21.97 -18.02
CA ILE A 211 -19.77 21.00 -16.96
C ILE A 211 -20.17 19.69 -17.59
N THR A 212 -19.33 18.68 -17.44
CA THR A 212 -19.62 17.31 -17.86
C THR A 212 -19.88 16.44 -16.65
N LEU A 213 -21.04 15.78 -16.60
CA LEU A 213 -21.46 14.88 -15.52
C LEU A 213 -21.63 13.48 -16.06
N THR A 214 -21.10 12.50 -15.34
CA THR A 214 -21.28 11.08 -15.61
C THR A 214 -21.95 10.42 -14.41
N ALA A 215 -23.13 9.85 -14.62
CA ALA A 215 -23.90 9.16 -13.59
C ALA A 215 -24.70 8.00 -14.21
N GLY A 216 -24.63 6.81 -13.60
CA GLY A 216 -25.34 5.62 -14.10
C GLY A 216 -25.01 5.24 -15.56
N GLY A 217 -23.79 5.54 -16.02
CA GLY A 217 -23.35 5.32 -17.41
C GLY A 217 -23.84 6.37 -18.41
N VAL A 218 -24.57 7.39 -17.97
CA VAL A 218 -25.02 8.51 -18.81
C VAL A 218 -24.07 9.68 -18.64
N VAL A 219 -23.62 10.25 -19.76
CA VAL A 219 -22.82 11.48 -19.80
C VAL A 219 -23.69 12.64 -20.26
N THR A 220 -23.67 13.75 -19.53
CA THR A 220 -24.35 14.99 -19.91
C THR A 220 -23.37 16.15 -19.85
N THR A 221 -23.46 17.07 -20.80
CA THR A 221 -22.63 18.28 -20.84
C THR A 221 -23.50 19.52 -20.88
N ARG A 222 -23.11 20.55 -20.13
CA ARG A 222 -23.79 21.84 -20.08
C ARG A 222 -22.79 22.97 -20.16
N GLU A 223 -23.19 24.03 -20.83
CA GLU A 223 -22.43 25.27 -20.95
C GLU A 223 -23.02 26.34 -20.04
N ARG A 224 -22.15 27.16 -19.45
CA ARG A 224 -22.53 28.35 -18.67
C ARG A 224 -21.42 29.40 -18.73
N PRO A 225 -21.67 30.65 -18.28
CA PRO A 225 -20.60 31.63 -18.09
C PRO A 225 -19.49 31.09 -17.18
N VAL A 226 -18.24 31.45 -17.46
CA VAL A 226 -17.07 30.99 -16.68
C VAL A 226 -17.29 31.22 -15.19
N CYS A 227 -16.94 30.22 -14.39
CA CYS A 227 -17.06 30.29 -12.95
C CYS A 227 -15.70 30.28 -12.26
N ASN A 228 -15.63 30.99 -11.14
CA ASN A 228 -14.45 31.03 -10.29
C ASN A 228 -14.59 30.01 -9.16
N LEU A 229 -13.57 29.93 -8.31
CA LEU A 229 -13.54 28.98 -7.20
C LEU A 229 -14.59 29.28 -6.10
N ASP A 230 -15.10 30.52 -6.00
CA ASP A 230 -16.21 30.87 -5.09
C ASP A 230 -17.52 30.20 -5.52
N ASP A 231 -17.70 29.97 -6.82
CA ASP A 231 -18.92 29.38 -7.38
C ASP A 231 -18.92 27.84 -7.34
N LEU A 232 -17.82 27.19 -6.94
CA LEU A 232 -17.64 25.73 -7.04
C LEU A 232 -18.79 24.93 -6.42
N PHE A 233 -19.14 25.21 -5.17
CA PHE A 233 -20.19 24.45 -4.45
C PHE A 233 -21.60 24.76 -4.95
N PRO A 234 -21.97 26.03 -5.21
CA PRO A 234 -23.22 26.33 -5.93
C PRO A 234 -23.36 25.55 -7.24
N VAL A 235 -22.30 25.52 -8.06
CA VAL A 235 -22.28 24.82 -9.35
C VAL A 235 -22.40 23.32 -9.18
N LEU A 236 -21.71 22.75 -8.20
CA LEU A 236 -21.79 21.33 -7.88
C LEU A 236 -23.23 20.97 -7.47
N PHE A 237 -23.88 21.78 -6.63
CA PHE A 237 -25.25 21.53 -6.17
C PHE A 237 -26.28 21.68 -7.32
N GLU A 238 -26.16 22.72 -8.14
CA GLU A 238 -26.96 22.89 -9.37
C GLU A 238 -26.79 21.71 -10.32
N SER A 239 -25.56 21.22 -10.46
CA SER A 239 -25.24 20.06 -11.29
C SER A 239 -25.92 18.80 -10.78
N MET A 240 -25.91 18.55 -9.47
CA MET A 240 -26.57 17.38 -8.87
C MET A 240 -28.09 17.46 -8.99
N LEU A 241 -28.70 18.62 -8.73
CA LEU A 241 -30.14 18.85 -8.97
C LEU A 241 -30.56 18.47 -10.37
N SER A 242 -29.66 18.67 -11.34
CA SER A 242 -29.93 18.45 -12.73
C SER A 242 -29.93 16.98 -13.18
N LEU A 243 -29.35 16.09 -12.38
CA LEU A 243 -29.36 14.64 -12.59
C LEU A 243 -30.62 13.98 -12.02
N GLY A 244 -31.40 14.72 -11.22
CA GLY A 244 -32.64 14.27 -10.59
C GLY A 244 -32.44 13.70 -9.18
N ASP A 245 -33.56 13.45 -8.50
CA ASP A 245 -33.62 13.15 -7.06
C ASP A 245 -32.74 11.98 -6.60
N LYS A 246 -32.48 11.01 -7.49
CA LYS A 246 -31.61 9.85 -7.19
C LYS A 246 -30.17 10.25 -6.81
N TYR A 247 -29.64 11.29 -7.44
CA TYR A 247 -28.24 11.70 -7.35
C TYR A 247 -28.03 12.90 -6.43
N LEU A 248 -29.12 13.45 -5.90
CA LEU A 248 -29.05 14.50 -4.89
C LEU A 248 -28.51 13.95 -3.57
N PHE A 249 -27.78 14.81 -2.87
CA PHE A 249 -27.35 14.58 -1.51
C PHE A 249 -27.40 15.90 -0.74
N THR A 250 -27.54 15.80 0.57
CA THR A 250 -27.46 16.93 1.49
C THR A 250 -26.07 17.00 2.13
N PRO A 251 -25.61 18.20 2.54
CA PRO A 251 -24.35 18.34 3.27
C PRO A 251 -24.21 17.41 4.49
N TYR A 252 -25.32 17.05 5.14
CA TYR A 252 -25.34 16.14 6.29
C TYR A 252 -25.05 14.68 5.95
N GLU A 253 -25.21 14.29 4.68
CA GLU A 253 -24.87 12.95 4.21
C GLU A 253 -23.38 12.83 3.88
N VAL A 254 -22.63 13.94 3.80
CA VAL A 254 -21.20 13.91 3.51
C VAL A 254 -20.43 13.51 4.77
N VAL A 255 -19.80 12.34 4.73
CA VAL A 255 -19.03 11.80 5.86
C VAL A 255 -17.56 12.20 5.82
N ALA A 256 -17.04 12.55 4.64
CA ALA A 256 -15.67 13.01 4.46
C ALA A 256 -15.46 13.75 3.14
N VAL A 257 -14.44 14.61 3.11
CA VAL A 257 -13.97 15.25 1.88
C VAL A 257 -12.50 14.95 1.61
N GLY A 258 -12.20 14.31 0.49
CA GLY A 258 -10.85 14.08 0.00
C GLY A 258 -10.37 15.19 -0.91
N HIS A 259 -9.16 15.70 -0.69
CA HIS A 259 -8.53 16.75 -1.50
C HIS A 259 -7.25 16.22 -2.10
N ARG A 260 -7.15 16.22 -3.44
CA ARG A 260 -5.88 15.98 -4.09
C ARG A 260 -4.96 17.17 -3.86
N VAL A 261 -3.74 16.89 -3.38
CA VAL A 261 -2.66 17.87 -3.23
C VAL A 261 -1.47 17.38 -4.05
N VAL A 262 -0.96 18.22 -4.95
CA VAL A 262 0.08 17.78 -5.88
C VAL A 262 1.39 17.46 -5.17
N HIS A 263 1.83 18.27 -4.20
CA HIS A 263 3.15 18.09 -3.59
C HIS A 263 3.09 18.02 -2.05
N GLY A 264 3.46 16.87 -1.49
CA GLY A 264 3.58 16.62 -0.05
C GLY A 264 5.01 16.76 0.52
N GLY A 265 6.00 16.98 -0.35
CA GLY A 265 7.40 17.09 0.07
C GLY A 265 7.92 15.81 0.69
N SER A 266 8.95 15.93 1.53
CA SER A 266 9.43 14.81 2.36
C SER A 266 8.66 14.67 3.68
N LYS A 267 7.70 15.57 3.93
CA LYS A 267 6.94 15.63 5.19
C LYS A 267 5.78 14.65 5.19
N PHE A 268 5.05 14.55 4.08
CA PHE A 268 3.87 13.71 3.98
C PHE A 268 4.17 12.42 3.20
N SER A 269 4.30 11.31 3.92
CA SER A 269 4.46 9.96 3.36
C SER A 269 3.15 9.21 3.16
N SER A 270 2.04 9.78 3.60
CA SER A 270 0.70 9.22 3.39
C SER A 270 -0.36 10.32 3.43
N SER A 271 -1.59 9.96 3.07
CA SER A 271 -2.78 10.82 3.19
C SER A 271 -3.08 11.16 4.65
N VAL A 272 -3.40 12.43 4.95
CA VAL A 272 -3.59 12.91 6.34
C VAL A 272 -4.89 13.70 6.50
N VAL A 273 -5.51 13.58 7.68
CA VAL A 273 -6.62 14.46 8.07
C VAL A 273 -6.11 15.89 8.22
N ILE A 274 -6.80 16.84 7.61
CA ILE A 274 -6.40 18.24 7.53
C ILE A 274 -6.62 18.91 8.88
N THR A 275 -5.54 19.48 9.40
CA THR A 275 -5.50 20.33 10.59
C THR A 275 -4.92 21.71 10.21
N PRO A 276 -5.01 22.74 11.09
CA PRO A 276 -4.37 24.01 10.84
C PRO A 276 -2.86 23.89 10.53
N GLN A 277 -2.16 22.94 11.17
CA GLN A 277 -0.75 22.68 10.90
C GLN A 277 -0.54 22.10 9.50
N VAL A 278 -1.37 21.14 9.09
CA VAL A 278 -1.30 20.55 7.74
C VAL A 278 -1.52 21.61 6.67
N LEU A 279 -2.45 22.55 6.87
CA LEU A 279 -2.66 23.67 5.94
C LEU A 279 -1.42 24.55 5.79
N ALA A 280 -0.78 24.92 6.91
CA ALA A 280 0.45 25.71 6.90
C ALA A 280 1.62 24.96 6.22
N ASP A 281 1.69 23.64 6.41
CA ASP A 281 2.69 22.80 5.77
C ASP A 281 2.49 22.70 4.25
N ILE A 282 1.25 22.54 3.78
CA ILE A 282 0.90 22.55 2.35
C ILE A 282 1.27 23.90 1.72
N GLU A 283 1.03 25.00 2.43
CA GLU A 283 1.38 26.36 2.00
C GLU A 283 2.89 26.53 1.84
N ALA A 284 3.69 26.05 2.81
CA ALA A 284 5.15 26.09 2.72
C ALA A 284 5.70 25.28 1.54
N LEU A 285 5.06 24.16 1.21
CA LEU A 285 5.41 23.28 0.10
C LEU A 285 5.08 23.88 -1.29
N ALA A 286 4.37 25.02 -1.36
CA ALA A 286 4.11 25.71 -2.61
C ALA A 286 5.40 26.11 -3.35
N THR A 287 6.53 26.23 -2.64
CA THR A 287 7.86 26.45 -3.25
C THR A 287 8.23 25.37 -4.26
N TYR A 288 7.77 24.13 -4.08
CA TYR A 288 8.05 23.01 -4.98
C TYR A 288 7.03 22.84 -6.10
N ALA A 289 5.80 23.32 -5.89
CA ALA A 289 4.69 23.22 -6.85
C ALA A 289 3.88 24.54 -6.90
N PRO A 290 4.48 25.65 -7.37
CA PRO A 290 3.91 26.99 -7.25
C PRO A 290 2.62 27.17 -8.04
N LEU A 291 2.43 26.39 -9.10
CA LEU A 291 1.23 26.42 -9.93
C LEU A 291 0.10 25.52 -9.41
N HIS A 292 0.34 24.68 -8.40
CA HIS A 292 -0.58 23.63 -8.01
C HIS A 292 -0.97 23.69 -6.52
N ASN A 293 -0.01 23.67 -5.61
CA ASN A 293 -0.31 23.67 -4.18
C ASN A 293 -1.14 24.89 -3.74
N PRO A 294 -0.91 26.13 -4.23
CA PRO A 294 -1.73 27.27 -3.86
C PRO A 294 -3.22 27.12 -4.23
N ILE A 295 -3.51 26.63 -5.44
CA ILE A 295 -4.90 26.44 -5.89
C ILE A 295 -5.56 25.24 -5.16
N ASN A 296 -4.79 24.18 -4.86
CA ASN A 296 -5.27 23.09 -4.01
C ASN A 296 -5.65 23.61 -2.62
N LEU A 297 -4.82 24.46 -2.02
CA LEU A 297 -5.04 25.03 -0.70
C LEU A 297 -6.25 25.98 -0.65
N ASP A 298 -6.45 26.81 -1.67
CA ASP A 298 -7.64 27.66 -1.77
C ASP A 298 -8.93 26.81 -1.88
N GLY A 299 -8.87 25.75 -2.68
CA GLY A 299 -9.93 24.75 -2.79
C GLY A 299 -10.27 24.10 -1.45
N ILE A 300 -9.27 23.65 -0.71
CA ILE A 300 -9.42 23.07 0.64
C ILE A 300 -10.12 24.07 1.58
N ARG A 301 -9.62 25.32 1.64
CA ARG A 301 -10.16 26.36 2.53
C ARG A 301 -11.63 26.65 2.25
N ARG A 302 -12.03 26.68 0.97
CA ARG A 302 -13.42 26.89 0.54
C ARG A 302 -14.31 25.70 0.89
N ALA A 303 -13.81 24.49 0.68
CA ALA A 303 -14.53 23.28 1.05
C ALA A 303 -14.76 23.19 2.57
N MET A 304 -13.75 23.52 3.38
CA MET A 304 -13.89 23.56 4.84
C MET A 304 -14.87 24.64 5.30
N LYS A 305 -14.99 25.75 4.56
CA LYS A 305 -16.02 26.77 4.85
C LYS A 305 -17.43 26.27 4.52
N PHE A 306 -17.57 25.44 3.48
CA PHE A 306 -18.85 24.88 3.05
C PHE A 306 -19.30 23.70 3.92
N LEU A 307 -18.36 22.86 4.36
CA LEU A 307 -18.59 21.67 5.19
C LEU A 307 -17.73 21.72 6.47
N PRO A 308 -18.00 22.65 7.40
CA PRO A 308 -17.11 22.91 8.55
C PRO A 308 -17.03 21.77 9.56
N ASP A 309 -18.07 20.94 9.65
CA ASP A 309 -18.17 19.85 10.62
C ASP A 309 -17.75 18.48 10.05
N VAL A 310 -17.38 18.43 8.76
CA VAL A 310 -16.97 17.20 8.07
C VAL A 310 -15.44 17.06 8.14
N PRO A 311 -14.87 15.86 8.34
CA PRO A 311 -13.43 15.68 8.23
C PRO A 311 -12.93 15.87 6.79
N HIS A 312 -11.90 16.69 6.62
CA HIS A 312 -11.19 16.87 5.35
C HIS A 312 -9.87 16.10 5.37
N VAL A 313 -9.50 15.48 4.25
CA VAL A 313 -8.24 14.73 4.09
C VAL A 313 -7.46 15.30 2.91
N ALA A 314 -6.15 15.51 3.10
CA ALA A 314 -5.21 15.80 2.03
C ALA A 314 -4.57 14.50 1.55
N VAL A 315 -4.67 14.20 0.26
CA VAL A 315 -4.08 13.04 -0.41
C VAL A 315 -3.02 13.53 -1.38
N PHE A 316 -1.77 13.13 -1.15
CA PHE A 316 -0.61 13.69 -1.86
C PHE A 316 -0.16 12.79 -3.00
N ASP A 317 0.00 13.34 -4.21
CA ASP A 317 0.53 12.59 -5.36
C ASP A 317 1.94 12.04 -5.11
N THR A 318 2.72 12.68 -4.23
CA THR A 318 4.10 12.32 -3.89
C THR A 318 4.22 11.26 -2.79
N ALA A 319 3.12 10.89 -2.13
CA ALA A 319 3.18 10.07 -0.91
C ALA A 319 3.68 8.64 -1.18
N PHE A 320 3.11 7.97 -2.19
CA PHE A 320 3.47 6.58 -2.53
C PHE A 320 4.97 6.41 -2.85
N HIS A 321 5.57 7.45 -3.42
CA HIS A 321 6.98 7.49 -3.81
C HIS A 321 7.95 7.86 -2.68
N GLN A 322 7.49 8.09 -1.44
CA GLN A 322 8.41 8.30 -0.31
C GLN A 322 9.25 7.04 0.00
N THR A 323 8.83 5.88 -0.51
CA THR A 323 9.56 4.62 -0.41
C THR A 323 10.77 4.52 -1.35
N LEU A 324 10.98 5.50 -2.24
CA LEU A 324 12.14 5.55 -3.13
C LEU A 324 13.46 5.46 -2.35
N PRO A 325 14.40 4.57 -2.75
CA PRO A 325 15.71 4.50 -2.11
C PRO A 325 16.56 5.74 -2.45
N PRO A 326 17.53 6.13 -1.59
CA PRO A 326 18.39 7.31 -1.80
C PRO A 326 19.07 7.40 -3.16
N TYR A 327 19.53 6.27 -3.70
CA TYR A 327 20.19 6.25 -5.01
C TYR A 327 19.22 6.48 -6.18
N ALA A 328 17.91 6.30 -5.99
CA ALA A 328 16.90 6.54 -7.03
C ALA A 328 16.35 7.97 -6.97
N TYR A 329 16.33 8.60 -5.78
CA TYR A 329 15.81 9.96 -5.64
C TYR A 329 16.85 11.08 -5.72
N LEU A 330 18.13 10.79 -5.47
CA LEU A 330 19.18 11.80 -5.54
C LEU A 330 19.54 12.10 -7.00
N TYR A 331 19.56 13.38 -7.35
CA TYR A 331 20.19 13.82 -8.60
C TYR A 331 21.70 13.85 -8.45
N GLY A 332 22.41 13.78 -9.59
CA GLY A 332 23.87 14.00 -9.68
C GLY A 332 24.30 15.44 -9.44
N LEU A 333 23.72 16.11 -8.45
CA LEU A 333 24.00 17.48 -8.01
C LEU A 333 24.84 17.45 -6.72
N PRO A 334 25.51 18.56 -6.36
CA PRO A 334 26.13 18.68 -5.05
C PRO A 334 25.14 18.35 -3.92
N TYR A 335 25.52 17.44 -3.02
CA TYR A 335 24.64 16.89 -1.98
C TYR A 335 24.07 17.95 -1.02
N ASP A 336 24.74 19.10 -0.89
CA ASP A 336 24.26 20.22 -0.09
C ASP A 336 22.94 20.82 -0.58
N TRP A 337 22.64 20.73 -1.89
CA TRP A 337 21.35 21.17 -2.43
C TRP A 337 20.18 20.30 -1.96
N TYR A 338 20.40 18.99 -1.84
CA TYR A 338 19.42 18.10 -1.22
C TYR A 338 19.23 18.45 0.27
N LYS A 339 20.32 18.58 1.04
CA LYS A 339 20.24 18.89 2.47
C LYS A 339 19.60 20.25 2.77
N LYS A 340 19.90 21.25 1.95
CA LYS A 340 19.46 22.64 2.19
C LYS A 340 18.07 22.92 1.63
N GLU A 341 17.80 22.49 0.40
CA GLU A 341 16.60 22.87 -0.35
C GLU A 341 15.68 21.68 -0.65
N GLY A 342 16.02 20.46 -0.22
CA GLY A 342 15.19 19.27 -0.48
C GLY A 342 15.12 18.89 -1.96
N ILE A 343 16.13 19.25 -2.77
CA ILE A 343 16.15 18.93 -4.20
C ILE A 343 16.38 17.43 -4.40
N ARG A 344 15.32 16.73 -4.83
CA ARG A 344 15.29 15.29 -5.09
C ARG A 344 14.16 14.92 -6.05
N ARG A 345 14.13 13.68 -6.50
CA ARG A 345 12.94 13.06 -7.09
C ARG A 345 11.88 12.88 -6.00
N TYR A 346 10.68 13.39 -6.27
CA TYR A 346 9.49 13.15 -5.46
C TYR A 346 8.56 12.16 -6.16
N GLY A 347 8.38 12.27 -7.47
CA GLY A 347 7.41 11.47 -8.22
C GLY A 347 5.97 11.93 -8.01
N PHE A 348 5.09 11.66 -8.98
CA PHE A 348 3.66 12.02 -8.92
C PHE A 348 2.83 10.90 -9.54
N HIS A 349 1.51 11.06 -9.52
CA HIS A 349 0.53 9.99 -9.77
C HIS A 349 0.66 8.83 -8.78
N GLY A 350 1.18 9.08 -7.57
CA GLY A 350 1.39 8.06 -6.55
C GLY A 350 0.12 7.30 -6.19
N THR A 351 -1.01 8.00 -6.06
CA THR A 351 -2.32 7.38 -5.78
C THR A 351 -2.77 6.43 -6.90
N SER A 352 -2.58 6.82 -8.17
CA SER A 352 -2.90 5.95 -9.32
C SER A 352 -1.96 4.74 -9.39
N HIS A 353 -0.64 4.93 -9.23
CA HIS A 353 0.32 3.83 -9.19
C HIS A 353 0.06 2.85 -8.05
N ARG A 354 -0.31 3.35 -6.86
CA ARG A 354 -0.70 2.53 -5.70
C ARG A 354 -1.97 1.73 -5.98
N PHE A 355 -2.98 2.35 -6.56
CA PHE A 355 -4.20 1.63 -6.92
C PHE A 355 -3.93 0.54 -7.94
N VAL A 356 -3.20 0.86 -9.01
CA VAL A 356 -2.88 -0.11 -10.06
C VAL A 356 -2.07 -1.27 -9.51
N SER A 357 -1.19 -1.04 -8.53
CA SER A 357 -0.43 -2.13 -7.90
C SER A 357 -1.35 -3.09 -7.12
N LEU A 358 -2.24 -2.55 -6.30
CA LEU A 358 -3.24 -3.32 -5.54
C LEU A 358 -4.21 -4.05 -6.48
N LYS A 359 -4.71 -3.36 -7.50
CA LYS A 359 -5.64 -3.94 -8.47
C LYS A 359 -4.97 -5.02 -9.30
N SER A 360 -3.70 -4.83 -9.68
CA SER A 360 -2.92 -5.86 -10.36
C SER A 360 -2.78 -7.10 -9.50
N ALA A 361 -2.44 -6.95 -8.22
CA ALA A 361 -2.33 -8.03 -7.25
C ALA A 361 -3.65 -8.82 -7.09
N GLU A 362 -4.77 -8.11 -7.01
CA GLU A 362 -6.12 -8.72 -7.01
C GLU A 362 -6.38 -9.54 -8.29
N ILE A 363 -6.09 -8.97 -9.46
CA ILE A 363 -6.34 -9.60 -10.77
C ILE A 363 -5.50 -10.87 -10.94
N VAL A 364 -4.22 -10.82 -10.58
CA VAL A 364 -3.32 -11.98 -10.70
C VAL A 364 -3.47 -12.97 -9.55
N ARG A 365 -4.25 -12.63 -8.51
CA ARG A 365 -4.46 -13.40 -7.28
C ARG A 365 -3.12 -13.80 -6.64
N ARG A 366 -2.25 -12.82 -6.45
CA ARG A 366 -1.00 -12.98 -5.70
C ARG A 366 -0.86 -11.81 -4.74
N PRO A 367 -0.31 -12.02 -3.54
CA PRO A 367 -0.06 -10.92 -2.61
C PRO A 367 0.81 -9.83 -3.26
N LEU A 368 0.46 -8.56 -3.06
CA LEU A 368 1.25 -7.41 -3.55
C LEU A 368 2.72 -7.47 -3.09
N GLY A 369 2.95 -8.00 -1.88
CA GLY A 369 4.29 -8.20 -1.33
C GLY A 369 5.14 -9.25 -2.05
N GLU A 370 4.62 -9.95 -3.07
CA GLU A 370 5.36 -10.92 -3.89
C GLU A 370 5.49 -10.50 -5.36
N LEU A 371 5.08 -9.29 -5.70
CA LEU A 371 4.95 -8.84 -7.08
C LEU A 371 5.96 -7.74 -7.43
N GLU A 372 6.55 -7.89 -8.60
CA GLU A 372 7.29 -6.86 -9.32
C GLU A 372 6.38 -6.27 -10.42
N ILE A 373 5.97 -5.02 -10.28
CA ILE A 373 4.97 -4.38 -11.13
C ILE A 373 5.58 -3.15 -11.79
N ILE A 374 5.44 -3.04 -13.11
CA ILE A 374 5.66 -1.78 -13.83
C ILE A 374 4.28 -1.20 -14.14
N SER A 375 3.98 -0.05 -13.53
CA SER A 375 2.74 0.69 -13.74
C SER A 375 2.98 1.86 -14.67
N CYS A 376 2.30 1.89 -15.81
CA CYS A 376 2.34 2.95 -16.82
C CYS A 376 1.04 3.77 -16.75
N HIS A 377 1.07 4.90 -16.02
CA HIS A 377 -0.02 5.87 -16.03
C HIS A 377 0.20 6.85 -17.19
N LEU A 378 -0.63 6.75 -18.23
CA LEU A 378 -0.49 7.52 -19.47
C LEU A 378 -1.77 8.34 -19.69
N GLY A 379 -1.71 9.65 -19.47
CA GLY A 379 -2.83 10.58 -19.68
C GLY A 379 -2.33 11.99 -20.00
N LEU A 380 -3.06 13.01 -19.56
CA LEU A 380 -2.64 14.42 -19.66
C LEU A 380 -1.26 14.67 -19.02
N GLY A 381 -0.98 13.98 -17.91
CA GLY A 381 0.38 13.71 -17.44
C GLY A 381 0.70 12.24 -17.67
N ALA A 382 1.97 11.91 -17.90
CA ALA A 382 2.40 10.53 -18.10
C ALA A 382 3.59 10.17 -17.21
N SER A 383 3.49 9.06 -16.48
CA SER A 383 4.56 8.51 -15.65
C SER A 383 4.60 6.98 -15.69
N ILE A 384 5.78 6.44 -15.47
CA ILE A 384 5.97 5.02 -15.20
C ILE A 384 6.53 4.89 -13.78
N CYS A 385 6.10 3.88 -13.04
CA CYS A 385 6.61 3.54 -11.73
C CYS A 385 7.05 2.08 -11.69
N ALA A 386 8.23 1.83 -11.13
CA ALA A 386 8.72 0.52 -10.76
C ALA A 386 8.29 0.23 -9.31
N ILE A 387 7.49 -0.81 -9.12
CA ILE A 387 6.92 -1.18 -7.84
C ILE A 387 7.43 -2.58 -7.49
N ASP A 388 8.26 -2.65 -6.45
CA ASP A 388 8.89 -3.87 -5.98
C ASP A 388 8.29 -4.25 -4.62
N HIS A 389 7.55 -5.36 -4.56
CA HIS A 389 6.95 -5.91 -3.34
C HIS A 389 6.07 -4.86 -2.61
N GLY A 390 5.27 -4.12 -3.39
CA GLY A 390 4.37 -3.06 -2.91
C GLY A 390 5.01 -1.70 -2.66
N ARG A 391 6.32 -1.54 -2.88
CA ARG A 391 7.05 -0.28 -2.66
C ARG A 391 7.44 0.36 -3.99
N SER A 392 7.30 1.68 -4.10
CA SER A 392 7.81 2.44 -5.24
C SER A 392 9.33 2.54 -5.14
N VAL A 393 10.05 1.84 -6.01
CA VAL A 393 11.53 1.85 -6.05
C VAL A 393 12.11 2.77 -7.11
N ASP A 394 11.33 3.12 -8.14
CA ASP A 394 11.67 4.17 -9.11
C ASP A 394 10.41 4.76 -9.75
N THR A 395 10.48 5.99 -10.26
CA THR A 395 9.40 6.67 -10.99
C THR A 395 9.93 7.72 -11.96
N THR A 396 9.32 7.85 -13.14
CA THR A 396 9.89 8.68 -14.21
C THR A 396 9.79 10.17 -13.90
N MET A 397 8.77 10.61 -13.16
CA MET A 397 8.63 12.01 -12.78
C MET A 397 9.60 12.39 -11.66
N GLY A 398 10.07 13.63 -11.73
CA GLY A 398 11.21 14.13 -10.98
C GLY A 398 10.83 14.86 -9.69
N MET A 399 11.47 16.01 -9.49
CA MET A 399 11.12 16.99 -8.47
C MET A 399 9.79 17.66 -8.82
N THR A 400 9.52 17.80 -10.11
CA THR A 400 8.28 18.32 -10.68
C THR A 400 7.66 17.29 -11.63
N PRO A 401 6.37 17.44 -11.99
CA PRO A 401 5.70 16.57 -12.96
C PRO A 401 6.21 16.69 -14.41
N SER A 402 7.27 17.46 -14.66
CA SER A 402 7.78 17.75 -16.02
C SER A 402 8.87 16.77 -16.49
N ASP A 403 9.59 16.12 -15.57
CA ASP A 403 10.63 15.13 -15.90
C ASP A 403 10.03 13.78 -16.34
N GLY A 404 10.83 12.98 -17.04
CA GLY A 404 10.49 11.62 -17.44
C GLY A 404 10.03 11.51 -18.90
N LEU A 405 8.80 11.06 -19.09
CA LEU A 405 8.24 10.82 -20.41
C LEU A 405 7.97 12.12 -21.18
N ILE A 406 8.04 12.05 -22.51
CA ILE A 406 7.35 13.02 -23.37
C ILE A 406 5.86 12.93 -23.00
N MET A 407 5.19 14.06 -22.79
CA MET A 407 3.76 14.09 -22.42
C MET A 407 2.98 14.85 -23.51
N PRO A 408 1.63 14.94 -23.41
CA PRO A 408 0.82 15.74 -24.32
C PRO A 408 1.36 17.16 -24.60
N SER A 409 1.70 17.92 -23.56
CA SER A 409 2.24 19.29 -23.68
C SER A 409 3.59 19.51 -22.98
N ARG A 410 4.05 18.54 -22.18
CA ARG A 410 5.30 18.66 -21.42
C ARG A 410 6.47 17.99 -22.14
N ALA A 411 7.65 18.58 -22.01
CA ALA A 411 8.84 18.12 -22.71
C ALA A 411 9.33 16.74 -22.28
N GLY A 412 9.15 16.36 -21.01
CA GLY A 412 9.81 15.21 -20.41
C GLY A 412 11.27 15.51 -20.08
N SER A 413 12.07 14.45 -19.91
CA SER A 413 13.50 14.59 -19.63
C SER A 413 14.24 15.31 -20.77
N LEU A 414 15.02 16.32 -20.39
CA LEU A 414 15.85 17.13 -21.29
C LEU A 414 17.28 17.23 -20.74
N ASP A 415 18.23 17.46 -21.63
CA ASP A 415 19.58 17.90 -21.22
C ASP A 415 19.49 19.30 -20.60
N PRO A 416 19.93 19.51 -19.33
CA PRO A 416 19.94 20.83 -18.70
C PRO A 416 20.67 21.90 -19.51
N ALA A 417 21.68 21.53 -20.31
CA ALA A 417 22.40 22.46 -21.16
C ALA A 417 21.50 23.11 -22.23
N VAL A 418 20.44 22.43 -22.68
CA VAL A 418 19.44 23.01 -23.60
C VAL A 418 18.76 24.22 -22.96
N MET A 419 18.39 24.13 -21.68
CA MET A 419 17.77 25.25 -20.96
C MET A 419 18.74 26.43 -20.87
N THR A 420 20.00 26.16 -20.50
CA THR A 420 21.02 27.21 -20.43
C THR A 420 21.29 27.85 -21.80
N HIS A 421 21.20 27.07 -22.88
CA HIS A 421 21.37 27.57 -24.24
C HIS A 421 20.22 28.51 -24.63
N LEU A 422 18.98 28.11 -24.38
CA LEU A 422 17.79 28.93 -24.65
C LEU A 422 17.84 30.27 -23.89
N MET A 423 18.14 30.22 -22.59
CA MET A 423 18.28 31.43 -21.78
C MET A 423 19.41 32.34 -22.26
N ARG A 424 20.58 31.79 -22.61
CA ARG A 424 21.75 32.60 -22.97
C ARG A 424 21.70 33.14 -24.38
N HIS A 425 21.27 32.32 -25.35
CA HIS A 425 21.29 32.66 -26.77
C HIS A 425 19.99 33.36 -27.19
N TYR A 426 18.84 32.82 -26.80
CA TYR A 426 17.52 33.36 -27.16
C TYR A 426 16.96 34.32 -26.10
N LYS A 427 17.72 34.57 -25.02
CA LYS A 427 17.35 35.51 -23.94
C LYS A 427 16.03 35.19 -23.27
N MET A 428 15.62 33.92 -23.31
CA MET A 428 14.40 33.48 -22.64
C MET A 428 14.53 33.66 -21.12
N SER A 429 13.49 34.20 -20.50
CA SER A 429 13.34 34.29 -19.05
C SER A 429 13.08 32.91 -18.43
N ALA A 430 13.16 32.82 -17.09
CA ALA A 430 12.78 31.60 -16.38
C ALA A 430 11.31 31.22 -16.65
N ASP A 431 10.41 32.20 -16.62
CA ASP A 431 8.97 32.00 -16.85
C ASP A 431 8.65 31.55 -18.29
N GLU A 432 9.39 32.08 -19.26
CA GLU A 432 9.27 31.66 -20.67
C GLU A 432 9.75 30.22 -20.86
N ILE A 433 10.84 29.83 -20.18
CA ILE A 433 11.32 28.44 -20.17
C ILE A 433 10.32 27.53 -19.47
N GLU A 434 9.76 27.93 -18.32
CA GLU A 434 8.75 27.16 -17.59
C GLU A 434 7.51 26.92 -18.45
N THR A 435 7.05 27.96 -19.15
CA THR A 435 5.92 27.85 -20.10
C THR A 435 6.25 26.93 -21.26
N LEU A 436 7.47 27.04 -21.82
CA LEU A 436 7.92 26.19 -22.92
C LEU A 436 7.88 24.71 -22.53
N ILE A 437 8.48 24.34 -21.39
CA ILE A 437 8.63 22.94 -20.98
C ILE A 437 7.32 22.32 -20.48
N ASN A 438 6.37 23.11 -19.96
CA ASN A 438 5.12 22.59 -19.40
C ASN A 438 3.92 22.63 -20.38
N SER A 439 3.89 23.58 -21.31
CA SER A 439 2.66 23.87 -22.08
C SER A 439 2.85 23.92 -23.59
N GLN A 440 4.08 24.03 -24.09
CA GLN A 440 4.38 24.20 -25.52
C GLN A 440 5.26 23.09 -26.12
N SER A 441 5.61 22.08 -25.32
CA SER A 441 6.48 20.98 -25.70
C SER A 441 5.68 19.69 -25.92
N GLY A 442 6.31 18.52 -25.78
CA GLY A 442 5.61 17.24 -25.80
C GLY A 442 5.14 16.80 -27.18
N LEU A 443 4.05 16.02 -27.21
CA LEU A 443 3.37 15.62 -28.45
C LEU A 443 2.97 16.85 -29.27
N LYS A 444 2.42 17.88 -28.62
CA LYS A 444 2.04 19.15 -29.23
C LYS A 444 3.23 19.85 -29.90
N GLY A 445 4.34 20.00 -29.18
CA GLY A 445 5.54 20.64 -29.71
C GLY A 445 6.16 19.88 -30.89
N ILE A 446 6.27 18.56 -30.79
CA ILE A 446 6.88 17.73 -31.85
C ILE A 446 5.97 17.67 -33.08
N SER A 447 4.68 17.43 -32.90
CA SER A 447 3.71 17.30 -34.00
C SER A 447 3.40 18.64 -34.66
N GLY A 448 3.27 19.71 -33.86
CA GLY A 448 2.71 21.00 -34.28
C GLY A 448 1.20 20.97 -34.49
N ILE A 449 0.50 19.93 -34.00
CA ILE A 449 -0.94 19.73 -34.19
C ILE A 449 -1.67 19.92 -32.86
N SER A 450 -1.54 18.94 -31.97
CA SER A 450 -2.38 18.82 -30.78
C SER A 450 -1.64 18.12 -29.65
N SER A 451 -2.16 18.29 -28.44
CA SER A 451 -1.78 17.51 -27.27
C SER A 451 -2.55 16.19 -27.18
N ASP A 452 -3.66 16.03 -27.90
CA ASP A 452 -4.47 14.81 -27.90
C ASP A 452 -3.80 13.70 -28.72
N ILE A 453 -3.57 12.54 -28.09
CA ILE A 453 -2.92 11.41 -28.76
C ILE A 453 -3.74 10.87 -29.95
N HIS A 454 -5.07 10.91 -29.88
CA HIS A 454 -5.93 10.36 -30.92
C HIS A 454 -5.89 11.20 -32.18
N GLU A 455 -5.89 12.53 -32.05
CA GLU A 455 -5.66 13.44 -33.18
C GLU A 455 -4.27 13.23 -33.80
N ILE A 456 -3.26 12.93 -32.98
CA ILE A 456 -1.90 12.59 -33.47
C ILE A 456 -1.90 11.25 -34.20
N GLU A 457 -2.60 10.24 -33.70
CA GLU A 457 -2.72 8.92 -34.35
C GLU A 457 -3.44 9.02 -35.69
N ASP A 458 -4.55 9.75 -35.77
CA ASP A 458 -5.30 9.99 -37.00
C ASP A 458 -4.45 10.71 -38.04
N ALA A 459 -3.80 11.81 -37.65
CA ALA A 459 -2.89 12.54 -38.55
C ALA A 459 -1.71 11.66 -39.01
N ALA A 460 -1.18 10.79 -38.13
CA ALA A 460 -0.11 9.86 -38.50
C ALA A 460 -0.60 8.81 -39.51
N ASN A 461 -1.83 8.29 -39.36
CA ASN A 461 -2.46 7.36 -40.29
C ASN A 461 -2.71 8.00 -41.67
N GLU A 462 -2.98 9.30 -41.72
CA GLU A 462 -3.08 10.09 -42.95
C GLU A 462 -1.71 10.44 -43.57
N GLY A 463 -0.61 10.03 -42.94
CA GLY A 463 0.76 10.22 -43.45
C GLY A 463 1.44 11.51 -42.98
N HIS A 464 0.92 12.21 -41.98
CA HIS A 464 1.56 13.41 -41.43
C HIS A 464 2.87 13.05 -40.71
N HIS A 465 4.00 13.45 -41.31
CA HIS A 465 5.33 13.03 -40.87
C HIS A 465 5.64 13.38 -39.41
N ARG A 466 5.34 14.61 -38.97
CA ARG A 466 5.62 15.04 -37.59
C ARG A 466 4.69 14.39 -36.56
N ALA A 467 3.48 14.00 -36.95
CA ALA A 467 2.56 13.29 -36.07
C ALA A 467 3.09 11.86 -35.81
N LEU A 468 3.50 11.17 -36.88
CA LEU A 468 4.16 9.87 -36.79
C LEU A 468 5.43 9.94 -35.93
N LEU A 469 6.24 10.99 -36.09
CA LEU A 469 7.44 11.21 -35.28
C LEU A 469 7.10 11.41 -33.80
N ALA A 470 6.12 12.27 -33.48
CA ALA A 470 5.69 12.53 -32.11
C ALA A 470 5.20 11.24 -31.42
N HIS A 471 4.33 10.49 -32.09
CA HIS A 471 3.80 9.23 -31.58
C HIS A 471 4.91 8.19 -31.34
N LYS A 472 5.83 8.02 -32.30
CA LYS A 472 6.98 7.12 -32.16
C LYS A 472 7.92 7.54 -31.03
N ALA A 473 8.19 8.83 -30.89
CA ALA A 473 9.05 9.35 -29.83
C ALA A 473 8.45 9.08 -28.44
N PHE A 474 7.14 9.29 -28.28
CA PHE A 474 6.41 8.98 -27.05
C PHE A 474 6.47 7.49 -26.70
N CYS A 475 6.08 6.61 -27.62
CA CYS A 475 6.11 5.16 -27.39
C CYS A 475 7.53 4.63 -27.16
N TYR A 476 8.53 5.21 -27.82
CA TYR A 476 9.94 4.87 -27.59
C TYR A 476 10.38 5.19 -26.16
N GLN A 477 10.00 6.35 -25.61
CA GLN A 477 10.33 6.69 -24.22
C GLN A 477 9.62 5.75 -23.24
N ILE A 478 8.36 5.39 -23.49
CA ILE A 478 7.65 4.41 -22.67
C ILE A 478 8.40 3.08 -22.66
N ARG A 479 8.68 2.52 -23.85
CA ARG A 479 9.41 1.25 -24.01
C ARG A 479 10.78 1.26 -23.33
N LYS A 480 11.54 2.35 -23.50
CA LYS A 480 12.87 2.51 -22.89
C LYS A 480 12.78 2.46 -21.37
N ASN A 481 11.80 3.15 -20.78
CA ASN A 481 11.62 3.18 -19.32
C ASN A 481 11.08 1.86 -18.78
N ILE A 482 10.22 1.14 -19.50
CA ILE A 482 9.84 -0.24 -19.14
C ILE A 482 11.11 -1.10 -19.03
N GLY A 483 11.97 -1.09 -20.06
CA GLY A 483 13.22 -1.85 -20.03
C GLY A 483 14.18 -1.43 -18.91
N ALA A 484 14.25 -0.13 -18.61
CA ALA A 484 15.04 0.39 -17.49
C ALA A 484 14.53 -0.13 -16.14
N TYR A 485 13.21 -0.22 -15.96
CA TYR A 485 12.60 -0.66 -14.71
C TYR A 485 12.58 -2.18 -14.52
N VAL A 486 12.52 -2.95 -15.62
CA VAL A 486 12.85 -4.39 -15.55
C VAL A 486 14.28 -4.58 -15.04
N ALA A 487 15.23 -3.79 -15.56
CA ALA A 487 16.63 -3.86 -15.10
C ALA A 487 16.81 -3.37 -13.66
N ALA A 488 16.06 -2.35 -13.22
CA ALA A 488 16.14 -1.81 -11.87
C ALA A 488 15.62 -2.81 -10.81
N MET A 489 14.58 -3.57 -11.12
CA MET A 489 14.01 -4.58 -10.21
C MET A 489 14.65 -5.96 -10.36
N GLY A 490 15.30 -6.25 -11.49
CA GLY A 490 15.86 -7.57 -11.80
C GLY A 490 14.83 -8.55 -12.37
N GLY A 491 13.60 -8.11 -12.57
CA GLY A 491 12.46 -8.90 -13.05
C GLY A 491 11.21 -8.04 -13.24
N VAL A 492 10.13 -8.69 -13.69
CA VAL A 492 8.78 -8.10 -13.73
C VAL A 492 7.76 -9.24 -13.79
N ASP A 493 6.72 -9.15 -12.96
CA ASP A 493 5.56 -10.04 -12.99
C ASP A 493 4.40 -9.41 -13.79
N VAL A 494 4.20 -8.08 -13.64
CA VAL A 494 3.04 -7.38 -14.20
C VAL A 494 3.41 -6.09 -14.96
N LEU A 495 3.06 -6.10 -16.25
CA LEU A 495 2.83 -5.02 -17.21
C LEU A 495 1.51 -4.25 -17.06
N ALA A 496 1.35 -3.20 -16.24
CA ALA A 496 0.04 -2.52 -16.13
C ALA A 496 -0.03 -1.17 -16.86
N PHE A 497 -0.98 -1.00 -17.78
CA PHE A 497 -1.34 0.28 -18.41
C PHE A 497 -2.59 0.87 -17.78
N THR A 498 -2.58 2.17 -17.54
CA THR A 498 -3.70 2.92 -16.96
C THR A 498 -3.67 4.37 -17.42
N GLY A 499 -4.70 5.15 -17.08
CA GLY A 499 -4.84 6.54 -17.52
C GLY A 499 -5.41 6.60 -18.92
N GLU A 500 -5.97 7.75 -19.28
CA GLU A 500 -6.77 7.93 -20.50
C GLU A 500 -6.11 7.33 -21.76
N ILE A 501 -4.85 7.67 -22.03
CA ILE A 501 -4.09 7.14 -23.18
C ILE A 501 -3.77 5.65 -23.02
N GLY A 502 -3.39 5.23 -21.81
CA GLY A 502 -3.04 3.85 -21.51
C GLY A 502 -4.23 2.89 -21.66
N GLU A 503 -5.44 3.38 -21.40
CA GLU A 503 -6.70 2.67 -21.52
C GLU A 503 -7.26 2.71 -22.95
N SER A 504 -7.20 3.87 -23.61
CA SER A 504 -7.90 4.10 -24.88
C SER A 504 -7.08 3.77 -26.14
N SER A 505 -5.74 3.78 -26.08
CA SER A 505 -4.89 3.56 -27.28
C SER A 505 -4.25 2.17 -27.33
N PRO A 506 -4.79 1.23 -28.13
CA PRO A 506 -4.12 -0.02 -28.46
C PRO A 506 -2.76 0.19 -29.13
N THR A 507 -2.61 1.24 -29.95
CA THR A 507 -1.40 1.49 -30.72
C THR A 507 -0.24 1.87 -29.81
N VAL A 508 -0.48 2.76 -28.83
CA VAL A 508 0.52 3.10 -27.81
C VAL A 508 0.95 1.86 -27.04
N ARG A 509 0.01 1.03 -26.58
CA ARG A 509 0.35 -0.22 -25.86
C ARG A 509 1.17 -1.19 -26.71
N SER A 510 0.79 -1.36 -27.98
CA SER A 510 1.52 -2.21 -28.94
C SER A 510 2.95 -1.71 -29.15
N LEU A 511 3.13 -0.43 -29.48
CA LEU A 511 4.45 0.16 -29.71
C LEU A 511 5.30 0.21 -28.43
N ALA A 512 4.70 0.42 -27.27
CA ALA A 512 5.39 0.37 -25.98
C ALA A 512 5.93 -1.04 -25.66
N CYS A 513 5.17 -2.09 -25.98
CA CYS A 513 5.58 -3.48 -25.75
C CYS A 513 6.48 -4.05 -26.86
N GLN A 514 6.51 -3.43 -28.03
CA GLN A 514 7.18 -3.97 -29.21
C GLN A 514 8.67 -4.26 -28.95
N GLY A 515 9.07 -5.50 -29.19
CA GLY A 515 10.45 -5.94 -29.02
C GLY A 515 10.78 -6.40 -27.60
N LEU A 516 9.93 -6.22 -26.59
CA LEU A 516 10.21 -6.63 -25.20
C LEU A 516 10.00 -8.13 -24.92
N ALA A 517 9.73 -8.94 -25.94
CA ALA A 517 9.48 -10.38 -25.80
C ALA A 517 10.67 -11.14 -25.18
N TYR A 518 11.91 -10.68 -25.38
CA TYR A 518 13.10 -11.26 -24.75
C TYR A 518 13.17 -11.02 -23.23
N MET A 519 12.40 -10.05 -22.73
CA MET A 519 12.18 -9.81 -21.29
C MET A 519 10.93 -10.54 -20.78
N GLY A 520 10.31 -11.42 -21.59
CA GLY A 520 9.10 -12.14 -21.22
C GLY A 520 7.80 -11.35 -21.39
N ILE A 521 7.85 -10.11 -21.90
CA ILE A 521 6.67 -9.27 -22.13
C ILE A 521 6.10 -9.59 -23.52
N LYS A 522 5.05 -10.42 -23.58
CA LYS A 522 4.40 -10.83 -24.83
C LYS A 522 2.96 -10.33 -24.89
N LEU A 523 2.75 -9.30 -25.71
CA LEU A 523 1.42 -8.74 -25.96
C LEU A 523 0.62 -9.59 -26.94
N ASP A 524 -0.64 -9.85 -26.63
CA ASP A 524 -1.60 -10.38 -27.57
C ASP A 524 -2.23 -9.22 -28.36
N GLU A 525 -1.76 -9.07 -29.60
CA GLU A 525 -2.19 -7.99 -30.49
C GLU A 525 -3.68 -8.04 -30.84
N GLU A 526 -4.30 -9.21 -30.82
CA GLU A 526 -5.73 -9.33 -31.10
C GLU A 526 -6.57 -8.90 -29.89
N LYS A 527 -6.24 -9.40 -28.69
CA LYS A 527 -6.87 -8.95 -27.43
C LYS A 527 -6.70 -7.44 -27.25
N ASN A 528 -5.51 -6.91 -27.53
CA ASN A 528 -5.22 -5.49 -27.42
C ASN A 528 -6.07 -4.61 -28.36
N ARG A 529 -6.20 -4.99 -29.64
CA ARG A 529 -7.00 -4.24 -30.63
C ARG A 529 -8.50 -4.31 -30.37
N LYS A 530 -8.99 -5.46 -29.89
CA LYS A 530 -10.43 -5.72 -29.71
C LYS A 530 -10.96 -5.34 -28.32
N LEU A 531 -10.12 -4.77 -27.46
CA LEU A 531 -10.45 -4.49 -26.06
C LEU A 531 -11.73 -3.65 -25.90
N GLY A 532 -11.90 -2.59 -26.72
CA GLY A 532 -12.98 -1.62 -26.52
C GLY A 532 -12.89 -0.91 -25.17
N ALA A 533 -14.03 -0.49 -24.60
CA ALA A 533 -14.07 0.03 -23.23
C ALA A 533 -14.03 -1.12 -22.22
N ALA A 534 -12.99 -1.16 -21.39
CA ALA A 534 -12.88 -2.14 -20.31
C ALA A 534 -13.85 -1.79 -19.16
N GLY A 535 -14.37 -2.81 -18.47
CA GLY A 535 -15.23 -2.59 -17.30
C GLY A 535 -14.43 -2.08 -16.09
N THR A 536 -13.54 -2.92 -15.57
CA THR A 536 -12.59 -2.55 -14.50
C THR A 536 -11.15 -2.80 -14.90
N HIS A 537 -10.92 -3.87 -15.67
CA HIS A 537 -9.61 -4.25 -16.18
C HIS A 537 -9.73 -5.18 -17.38
N ALA A 538 -8.62 -5.43 -18.06
CA ALA A 538 -8.48 -6.49 -19.04
C ALA A 538 -7.06 -7.05 -19.08
N VAL A 539 -6.96 -8.35 -19.40
CA VAL A 539 -5.69 -9.03 -19.64
C VAL A 539 -5.41 -9.05 -21.14
N ILE A 540 -4.30 -8.44 -21.57
CA ILE A 540 -3.90 -8.33 -22.97
C ILE A 540 -2.57 -9.04 -23.28
N SER A 541 -2.04 -9.84 -22.36
CA SER A 541 -0.90 -10.71 -22.66
C SER A 541 -1.31 -11.97 -23.43
N THR A 542 -0.35 -12.57 -24.13
CA THR A 542 -0.50 -13.94 -24.63
C THR A 542 -0.55 -14.92 -23.46
N ASP A 543 -1.10 -16.11 -23.69
CA ASP A 543 -1.28 -17.11 -22.63
C ASP A 543 0.07 -17.71 -22.16
N ASP A 544 1.09 -17.68 -23.03
CA ASP A 544 2.47 -18.12 -22.78
C ASP A 544 3.41 -16.97 -22.33
N SER A 545 2.85 -15.79 -22.04
CA SER A 545 3.61 -14.66 -21.51
C SER A 545 3.91 -14.91 -20.02
N PRO A 546 5.19 -14.99 -19.60
CA PRO A 546 5.52 -15.06 -18.18
C PRO A 546 5.14 -13.77 -17.44
N VAL A 547 5.11 -12.63 -18.15
CA VAL A 547 4.66 -11.34 -17.61
C VAL A 547 3.19 -11.14 -17.96
N ARG A 548 2.34 -10.86 -16.96
CA ARG A 548 0.94 -10.52 -17.19
C ARG A 548 0.85 -9.06 -17.67
N ILE A 549 0.17 -8.81 -18.79
CA ILE A 549 -0.04 -7.44 -19.29
C ILE A 549 -1.50 -7.07 -19.08
N LEU A 550 -1.74 -5.99 -18.34
CA LEU A 550 -3.04 -5.53 -17.90
C LEU A 550 -3.34 -4.14 -18.45
N VAL A 551 -4.61 -3.89 -18.75
CA VAL A 551 -5.18 -2.54 -18.80
C VAL A 551 -6.07 -2.41 -17.57
N VAL A 552 -5.82 -1.43 -16.72
CA VAL A 552 -6.58 -1.15 -15.51
C VAL A 552 -7.27 0.19 -15.69
N VAL A 553 -8.60 0.20 -15.57
CA VAL A 553 -9.41 1.41 -15.70
C VAL A 553 -9.17 2.29 -14.48
N ASN A 554 -8.70 3.52 -14.70
CA ASN A 554 -8.42 4.46 -13.63
C ASN A 554 -9.63 5.36 -13.34
N ASN A 555 -9.85 5.65 -12.06
CA ASN A 555 -10.80 6.68 -11.64
C ASN A 555 -10.17 7.47 -10.50
N ASP A 556 -9.40 8.51 -10.84
CA ASP A 556 -8.57 9.26 -9.88
C ASP A 556 -9.38 9.78 -8.69
N GLU A 557 -10.60 10.28 -8.92
CA GLU A 557 -11.48 10.76 -7.84
C GLU A 557 -11.98 9.61 -6.94
N ARG A 558 -12.20 8.41 -7.48
CA ARG A 558 -12.57 7.23 -6.68
C ARG A 558 -11.40 6.76 -5.82
N LEU A 559 -10.19 6.82 -6.36
CA LEU A 559 -8.97 6.53 -5.61
C LEU A 559 -8.71 7.54 -4.51
N LEU A 560 -9.01 8.80 -4.78
CA LEU A 560 -8.97 9.88 -3.80
C LEU A 560 -9.96 9.62 -2.65
N ALA A 561 -11.19 9.20 -2.96
CA ALA A 561 -12.19 8.81 -1.97
C ALA A 561 -11.74 7.60 -1.14
N TRP A 562 -11.14 6.59 -1.80
CA TRP A 562 -10.60 5.41 -1.13
C TRP A 562 -9.48 5.76 -0.15
N GLU A 563 -8.50 6.58 -0.55
CA GLU A 563 -7.45 7.08 0.34
C GLU A 563 -7.99 7.90 1.51
N THR A 564 -9.09 8.64 1.26
CA THR A 564 -9.76 9.47 2.27
C THR A 564 -10.34 8.62 3.40
N LEU A 565 -11.09 7.56 3.06
CA LEU A 565 -11.60 6.61 4.05
C LEU A 565 -10.46 6.01 4.88
N ARG A 566 -9.41 5.52 4.21
CA ARG A 566 -8.25 4.93 4.89
C ARG A 566 -7.53 5.93 5.79
N ALA A 567 -7.45 7.20 5.41
CA ALA A 567 -6.84 8.25 6.25
C ALA A 567 -7.67 8.53 7.51
N ILE A 568 -9.00 8.59 7.39
CA ILE A 568 -9.90 8.80 8.54
C ILE A 568 -9.83 7.63 9.50
N GLU A 569 -9.93 6.41 8.97
CA GLU A 569 -9.80 5.19 9.74
C GLU A 569 -8.44 5.08 10.46
N ARG A 570 -7.33 5.47 9.81
CA ARG A 570 -6.01 5.57 10.46
C ARG A 570 -6.01 6.62 11.56
N SER A 571 -6.53 7.81 11.29
CA SER A 571 -6.54 8.93 12.24
C SER A 571 -7.34 8.63 13.51
N GLN A 572 -8.49 7.95 13.39
CA GLN A 572 -9.28 7.51 14.54
C GLN A 572 -8.49 6.55 15.44
N ILE A 573 -7.73 5.62 14.85
CA ILE A 573 -6.84 4.75 15.62
C ILE A 573 -5.69 5.55 16.24
N THR A 574 -5.04 6.44 15.49
CA THR A 574 -3.95 7.28 16.02
C THR A 574 -4.40 8.13 17.19
N LEU A 575 -5.58 8.75 17.13
CA LEU A 575 -6.17 9.49 18.25
C LEU A 575 -6.42 8.56 19.45
N ALA A 576 -6.98 7.38 19.21
CA ALA A 576 -7.20 6.38 20.25
C ALA A 576 -5.89 5.82 20.87
N ILE A 577 -4.78 5.83 20.13
CA ILE A 577 -3.43 5.50 20.62
C ILE A 577 -2.86 6.67 21.44
N LYS A 578 -3.00 7.92 20.98
CA LYS A 578 -2.50 9.13 21.65
C LYS A 578 -3.18 9.43 22.99
N GLU A 579 -4.38 8.92 23.22
CA GLU A 579 -5.09 9.02 24.51
C GLU A 579 -4.58 8.04 25.58
N GLN A 580 -3.63 7.15 25.24
CA GLN A 580 -2.99 6.23 26.19
C GLN A 580 -1.58 6.69 26.59
N PRO A 581 -1.08 6.29 27.76
CA PRO A 581 0.32 6.54 28.13
C PRO A 581 1.27 5.93 27.08
N GLU A 582 2.25 6.71 26.63
CA GLU A 582 3.27 6.27 25.67
C GLU A 582 4.07 5.09 26.25
N GLU A 583 3.73 3.86 25.83
CA GLU A 583 4.49 2.67 26.20
C GLU A 583 5.74 2.54 25.31
N PRO A 584 6.93 2.35 25.89
CA PRO A 584 8.15 2.26 25.12
C PRO A 584 8.36 0.88 24.49
N ILE A 585 8.90 0.88 23.28
CA ILE A 585 9.35 -0.31 22.55
C ILE A 585 10.88 -0.37 22.63
N PRO A 586 11.48 -1.45 23.15
CA PRO A 586 12.92 -1.62 23.14
C PRO A 586 13.47 -1.68 21.71
N ILE A 587 14.51 -0.91 21.42
CA ILE A 587 15.22 -0.96 20.13
C ILE A 587 16.36 -1.97 20.22
N GLU A 588 16.49 -2.81 19.19
CA GLU A 588 17.56 -3.78 19.02
C GLU A 588 18.28 -3.56 17.70
N VAL A 589 19.56 -3.18 17.79
CA VAL A 589 20.42 -3.03 16.61
C VAL A 589 20.93 -4.41 16.24
N SER A 590 20.52 -4.88 15.06
CA SER A 590 20.89 -6.20 14.56
C SER A 590 22.14 -6.08 13.68
N ALA A 591 23.18 -6.83 14.05
CA ALA A 591 24.37 -6.99 13.23
C ALA A 591 24.13 -7.97 12.08
N HIS A 592 25.00 -7.93 11.07
CA HIS A 592 25.00 -8.92 10.00
C HIS A 592 25.08 -10.34 10.57
N HIS A 593 24.31 -11.25 10.00
CA HIS A 593 24.25 -12.62 10.47
C HIS A 593 23.75 -13.56 9.38
N ALA A 594 23.90 -14.86 9.60
CA ALA A 594 23.46 -15.90 8.70
C ALA A 594 22.52 -16.87 9.42
N HIS A 595 21.40 -17.17 8.78
CA HIS A 595 20.58 -18.34 9.09
C HIS A 595 20.92 -19.44 8.09
N LEU A 596 21.26 -20.63 8.57
CA LEU A 596 21.74 -21.71 7.70
C LEU A 596 20.71 -22.82 7.56
N SER A 597 20.65 -23.42 6.38
CA SER A 597 20.01 -24.72 6.18
C SER A 597 20.88 -25.83 6.76
N GLN A 598 20.28 -26.95 7.19
CA GLN A 598 21.06 -28.09 7.67
C GLN A 598 22.04 -28.61 6.62
N ALA A 599 21.65 -28.60 5.34
CA ALA A 599 22.51 -29.02 4.24
C ALA A 599 23.76 -28.13 4.10
N ASP A 600 23.64 -26.83 4.36
CA ASP A 600 24.79 -25.93 4.32
C ASP A 600 25.61 -25.95 5.63
N VAL A 601 24.97 -26.21 6.78
CA VAL A 601 25.70 -26.52 8.02
C VAL A 601 26.62 -27.71 7.80
N ASP A 602 26.15 -28.77 7.16
CA ASP A 602 26.93 -29.96 6.88
C ASP A 602 28.14 -29.67 5.98
N LYS A 603 27.98 -28.79 4.97
CA LYS A 603 29.10 -28.38 4.08
C LYS A 603 30.12 -27.47 4.79
N LEU A 604 29.65 -26.58 5.65
CA LEU A 604 30.47 -25.53 6.26
C LEU A 604 31.20 -26.01 7.52
N PHE A 605 30.59 -26.93 8.27
CA PHE A 605 31.10 -27.39 9.57
C PHE A 605 31.33 -28.91 9.66
N GLY A 606 30.84 -29.68 8.68
CA GLY A 606 31.06 -31.12 8.56
C GLY A 606 29.75 -31.92 8.64
N PRO A 607 29.67 -33.12 8.02
CA PRO A 607 28.43 -33.89 7.93
C PRO A 607 27.81 -34.21 9.29
N GLY A 608 26.53 -33.88 9.46
CA GLY A 608 25.77 -34.16 10.68
C GLY A 608 26.02 -33.16 11.82
N HIS A 609 26.78 -32.08 11.56
CA HIS A 609 27.06 -31.06 12.56
C HIS A 609 25.77 -30.38 13.03
N GLN A 610 25.66 -30.16 14.34
CA GLN A 610 24.56 -29.43 14.95
C GLN A 610 25.06 -28.09 15.44
N LEU A 611 24.34 -27.02 15.14
CA LEU A 611 24.71 -25.67 15.57
C LEU A 611 24.82 -25.61 17.09
N THR A 612 25.88 -24.98 17.59
CA THR A 612 26.20 -24.92 19.02
C THR A 612 25.68 -23.61 19.61
N PRO A 613 24.66 -23.63 20.50
CA PRO A 613 24.19 -22.41 21.16
C PRO A 613 25.30 -21.74 21.97
N GLU A 614 25.44 -20.42 21.84
CA GLU A 614 26.37 -19.60 22.62
C GLU A 614 25.62 -18.72 23.63
N HIS A 615 24.60 -17.98 23.19
CA HIS A 615 23.69 -17.21 24.04
C HIS A 615 22.32 -17.07 23.38
N GLU A 616 21.28 -16.99 24.20
CA GLU A 616 19.92 -16.74 23.74
C GLU A 616 19.80 -15.31 23.18
N LEU A 617 18.98 -15.18 22.14
CA LEU A 617 18.59 -13.87 21.62
C LEU A 617 17.30 -13.41 22.33
N SER A 618 16.93 -12.16 22.08
CA SER A 618 15.71 -11.57 22.65
C SER A 618 14.44 -12.32 22.28
N GLN A 619 14.40 -12.88 21.07
CA GLN A 619 13.29 -13.67 20.56
C GLN A 619 13.35 -15.12 21.07
N PRO A 620 12.31 -15.60 21.79
CA PRO A 620 12.23 -16.96 22.30
C PRO A 620 12.58 -18.05 21.28
N GLY A 621 13.45 -18.97 21.69
CA GLY A 621 13.88 -20.11 20.86
C GLY A 621 14.93 -19.79 19.79
N GLN A 622 15.32 -18.52 19.63
CA GLN A 622 16.43 -18.12 18.77
C GLN A 622 17.71 -17.95 19.60
N PHE A 623 18.86 -18.33 19.05
CA PHE A 623 20.14 -18.23 19.74
C PHE A 623 21.26 -17.88 18.77
N ALA A 624 22.21 -17.09 19.25
CA ALA A 624 23.47 -16.92 18.56
C ALA A 624 24.31 -18.19 18.74
N CYS A 625 24.92 -18.67 17.66
CA CYS A 625 25.73 -19.87 17.66
C CYS A 625 27.22 -19.53 17.82
N LYS A 626 28.03 -20.46 18.34
CA LYS A 626 29.50 -20.30 18.37
C LYS A 626 30.09 -20.24 16.97
N GLU A 627 29.41 -20.88 16.04
CA GLU A 627 29.71 -20.93 14.62
C GLU A 627 29.69 -19.53 14.00
N LYS A 628 30.67 -19.30 13.13
CA LYS A 628 30.76 -18.12 12.28
C LYS A 628 31.16 -18.56 10.89
N VAL A 629 30.69 -17.82 9.89
CA VAL A 629 31.02 -18.04 8.48
C VAL A 629 31.66 -16.79 7.91
N ASN A 630 32.47 -16.95 6.87
CA ASN A 630 32.89 -15.83 6.06
C ASN A 630 31.95 -15.71 4.87
N LEU A 631 31.45 -14.51 4.61
CA LEU A 631 30.69 -14.17 3.42
C LEU A 631 31.65 -13.70 2.34
N ILE A 632 31.65 -14.34 1.18
CA ILE A 632 32.54 -14.03 0.06
C ILE A 632 31.69 -13.60 -1.13
N GLY A 633 31.82 -12.34 -1.51
CA GLY A 633 31.21 -11.80 -2.72
C GLY A 633 32.25 -11.47 -3.81
N PRO A 634 31.80 -10.97 -4.96
CA PRO A 634 32.65 -10.70 -6.13
C PRO A 634 33.83 -9.73 -5.87
N LYS A 635 33.67 -8.78 -4.93
CA LYS A 635 34.67 -7.75 -4.65
C LYS A 635 35.54 -8.07 -3.44
N GLY A 636 35.03 -8.87 -2.50
CA GLY A 636 35.70 -9.07 -1.23
C GLY A 636 34.93 -9.96 -0.29
N LYS A 637 35.34 -9.95 0.98
CA LYS A 637 34.78 -10.82 2.02
C LYS A 637 34.47 -10.09 3.31
N ILE A 638 33.46 -10.58 4.02
CA ILE A 638 33.16 -10.24 5.42
C ILE A 638 33.49 -11.48 6.24
N THR A 639 34.36 -11.32 7.22
CA THR A 639 34.83 -12.42 8.04
C THR A 639 34.06 -12.50 9.34
N GLY A 640 33.74 -13.71 9.79
CA GLY A 640 33.18 -13.92 11.12
C GLY A 640 31.72 -13.51 11.26
N VAL A 641 30.93 -13.61 10.18
CA VAL A 641 29.48 -13.44 10.20
C VAL A 641 28.87 -14.46 11.16
N ARG A 642 28.12 -13.97 12.13
CA ARG A 642 27.54 -14.83 13.18
C ARG A 642 26.46 -15.73 12.59
N VAL A 643 26.47 -17.01 12.95
CA VAL A 643 25.35 -17.92 12.63
C VAL A 643 24.29 -17.83 13.73
N LEU A 644 23.02 -17.74 13.35
CA LEU A 644 21.87 -17.81 14.25
C LEU A 644 21.12 -19.12 14.08
N GLY A 645 20.76 -19.72 15.20
CA GLY A 645 19.98 -20.96 15.27
C GLY A 645 18.55 -20.71 15.76
N PRO A 646 17.62 -21.66 15.51
CA PRO A 646 17.85 -22.97 14.89
C PRO A 646 18.07 -22.89 13.36
N THR A 647 18.43 -24.02 12.74
CA THR A 647 18.55 -24.11 11.28
C THR A 647 17.21 -23.83 10.61
N ARG A 648 17.27 -23.26 9.40
CA ARG A 648 16.09 -22.94 8.57
C ARG A 648 15.98 -23.93 7.39
N LYS A 649 14.88 -23.85 6.65
CA LYS A 649 14.69 -24.63 5.41
C LYS A 649 15.68 -24.21 4.32
N GLU A 650 15.92 -22.91 4.21
CA GLU A 650 16.84 -22.30 3.25
C GLU A 650 17.82 -21.37 3.96
N THR A 651 19.02 -21.24 3.41
CA THR A 651 20.06 -20.36 3.93
C THR A 651 19.77 -18.92 3.54
N GLN A 652 19.97 -18.00 4.49
CA GLN A 652 19.79 -16.57 4.33
C GLN A 652 20.93 -15.83 5.02
N VAL A 653 21.39 -14.74 4.41
CA VAL A 653 22.40 -13.85 4.98
C VAL A 653 21.85 -12.43 5.00
N GLU A 654 21.83 -11.83 6.19
CA GLU A 654 21.48 -10.42 6.37
C GLU A 654 22.77 -9.61 6.46
N ILE A 655 22.92 -8.60 5.59
CA ILE A 655 24.07 -7.69 5.59
C ILE A 655 23.62 -6.23 5.70
N ALA A 656 24.53 -5.36 6.16
CA ALA A 656 24.29 -3.92 6.19
C ALA A 656 24.46 -3.28 4.80
N MET A 657 23.91 -2.07 4.60
CA MET A 657 24.00 -1.33 3.33
C MET A 657 25.46 -1.02 2.95
N THR A 658 26.31 -0.68 3.92
CA THR A 658 27.73 -0.43 3.72
C THR A 658 28.50 -1.68 3.31
N GLU A 659 28.03 -2.85 3.74
CA GLU A 659 28.65 -4.13 3.48
C GLU A 659 28.44 -4.61 2.04
N GLN A 660 27.33 -4.22 1.41
CA GLN A 660 27.09 -4.41 -0.02
C GLN A 660 28.29 -3.99 -0.86
N PHE A 661 28.85 -2.82 -0.58
CA PHE A 661 30.03 -2.29 -1.27
C PHE A 661 31.31 -3.06 -0.96
N LYS A 662 31.41 -3.72 0.20
CA LYS A 662 32.59 -4.48 0.61
C LYS A 662 32.65 -5.84 -0.07
N VAL A 663 31.52 -6.53 -0.15
CA VAL A 663 31.42 -7.85 -0.83
C VAL A 663 31.14 -7.73 -2.31
N GLY A 664 30.59 -6.61 -2.78
CA GLY A 664 30.22 -6.42 -4.19
C GLY A 664 28.92 -7.14 -4.55
N VAL A 665 27.99 -7.23 -3.61
CA VAL A 665 26.65 -7.82 -3.78
C VAL A 665 25.64 -6.73 -3.50
N GLN A 666 24.60 -6.59 -4.34
CA GLN A 666 23.53 -5.60 -4.19
C GLN A 666 22.22 -6.30 -3.79
N PRO A 667 22.05 -6.64 -2.50
CA PRO A 667 20.80 -7.22 -2.02
C PRO A 667 19.67 -6.19 -1.93
N PRO A 668 18.41 -6.62 -2.15
CA PRO A 668 17.24 -5.79 -1.89
C PRO A 668 16.95 -5.67 -0.38
N ILE A 669 16.10 -4.70 -0.02
CA ILE A 669 15.52 -4.61 1.33
C ILE A 669 14.31 -5.55 1.39
N ARG A 670 14.34 -6.53 2.30
CA ARG A 670 13.30 -7.57 2.42
C ARG A 670 13.01 -7.93 3.86
N GLU A 671 11.83 -8.48 4.10
CA GLU A 671 11.55 -9.15 5.37
C GLU A 671 12.40 -10.41 5.52
N SER A 672 12.86 -10.71 6.74
CA SER A 672 13.59 -11.96 7.00
C SER A 672 12.72 -13.17 6.66
N GLY A 673 13.25 -14.04 5.79
CA GLY A 673 12.55 -15.21 5.24
C GLY A 673 11.96 -15.00 3.84
N ASP A 674 12.01 -13.79 3.29
CA ASP A 674 11.71 -13.53 1.88
C ASP A 674 13.00 -13.55 1.06
N LEU A 675 13.18 -14.62 0.27
CA LEU A 675 14.39 -14.88 -0.51
C LEU A 675 14.16 -14.74 -2.02
N ALA A 676 12.97 -14.36 -2.46
CA ALA A 676 12.64 -14.26 -3.88
C ALA A 676 13.47 -13.16 -4.56
N ASN A 677 14.03 -13.47 -5.74
CA ASN A 677 14.85 -12.55 -6.55
C ASN A 677 16.02 -11.88 -5.78
N THR A 678 16.47 -12.51 -4.70
CA THR A 678 17.63 -12.05 -3.93
C THR A 678 18.93 -12.62 -4.52
N PRO A 679 20.04 -11.87 -4.47
CA PRO A 679 21.32 -12.39 -4.94
C PRO A 679 21.86 -13.50 -4.05
N GLY A 680 22.61 -14.41 -4.66
CA GLY A 680 23.41 -15.42 -3.98
C GLY A 680 24.78 -14.93 -3.54
N THR A 681 25.55 -15.82 -2.92
CA THR A 681 26.91 -15.56 -2.41
C THR A 681 27.61 -16.88 -2.07
N VAL A 682 28.91 -16.80 -1.74
CA VAL A 682 29.64 -17.94 -1.17
C VAL A 682 29.77 -17.76 0.33
N LEU A 683 29.44 -18.81 1.08
CA LEU A 683 29.77 -18.96 2.49
C LEU A 683 30.99 -19.86 2.65
N GLU A 684 31.90 -19.48 3.53
CA GLU A 684 33.08 -20.26 3.89
C GLU A 684 33.07 -20.54 5.40
N GLY A 685 33.17 -21.82 5.76
CA GLY A 685 33.29 -22.32 7.12
C GLY A 685 34.58 -23.12 7.29
N PRO A 686 34.85 -23.63 8.50
CA PRO A 686 36.08 -24.38 8.79
C PRO A 686 36.22 -25.70 8.03
N ALA A 687 35.11 -26.34 7.63
CA ALA A 687 35.13 -27.62 6.92
C ALA A 687 35.03 -27.49 5.39
N GLY A 688 34.61 -26.34 4.87
CA GLY A 688 34.41 -26.15 3.45
C GLY A 688 33.63 -24.88 3.09
N THR A 689 33.11 -24.85 1.87
CA THR A 689 32.32 -23.73 1.35
C THR A 689 30.93 -24.19 0.93
N ALA A 690 29.97 -23.27 0.96
CA ALA A 690 28.63 -23.45 0.43
C ALA A 690 28.31 -22.28 -0.51
N GLN A 691 28.07 -22.59 -1.79
CA GLN A 691 27.48 -21.64 -2.72
C GLN A 691 25.97 -21.61 -2.49
N ILE A 692 25.42 -20.43 -2.24
CA ILE A 692 23.97 -20.21 -2.26
C ILE A 692 23.63 -19.39 -3.51
N GLU A 693 22.60 -19.81 -4.23
CA GLU A 693 22.15 -19.16 -5.47
C GLU A 693 21.32 -17.88 -5.20
N ARG A 694 20.72 -17.81 -4.01
CA ARG A 694 19.90 -16.70 -3.51
C ARG A 694 19.99 -16.62 -1.99
N GLY A 695 19.49 -15.54 -1.40
CA GLY A 695 19.25 -15.41 0.03
C GLY A 695 20.04 -14.32 0.74
N VAL A 696 20.76 -13.46 0.02
CA VAL A 696 21.40 -12.27 0.62
C VAL A 696 20.43 -11.11 0.59
N ILE A 697 20.12 -10.54 1.76
CA ILE A 697 19.18 -9.42 1.93
C ILE A 697 19.77 -8.30 2.80
N CYS A 698 19.22 -7.10 2.68
CA CYS A 698 19.20 -6.13 3.77
C CYS A 698 17.87 -6.25 4.52
N ALA A 699 17.92 -6.37 5.85
CA ALA A 699 16.72 -6.57 6.64
C ALA A 699 15.84 -5.31 6.64
N GLN A 700 14.55 -5.48 6.35
CA GLN A 700 13.56 -4.44 6.56
C GLN A 700 13.34 -4.22 8.06
N ARG A 701 13.29 -2.96 8.49
CA ARG A 701 12.95 -2.60 9.87
C ARG A 701 11.60 -3.16 10.27
N HIS A 702 11.52 -3.74 11.45
CA HIS A 702 10.28 -4.33 11.94
C HIS A 702 10.19 -4.33 13.45
N ILE A 703 8.98 -4.44 13.99
CA ILE A 703 8.71 -4.65 15.41
C ILE A 703 8.17 -6.06 15.57
N HIS A 704 8.84 -6.85 16.40
CA HIS A 704 8.29 -8.09 16.91
C HIS A 704 7.30 -7.77 18.02
N MET A 705 6.09 -8.32 17.93
CA MET A 705 5.04 -8.17 18.94
C MET A 705 4.43 -9.54 19.26
N SER A 706 4.18 -9.82 20.54
CA SER A 706 3.19 -10.85 20.87
C SER A 706 1.78 -10.34 20.55
N PRO A 707 0.76 -11.21 20.43
CA PRO A 707 -0.62 -10.74 20.30
C PRO A 707 -1.06 -9.80 21.43
N ASP A 708 -0.51 -9.98 22.63
CA ASP A 708 -0.76 -9.13 23.79
C ASP A 708 -0.19 -7.74 23.59
N ASP A 709 1.01 -7.65 23.04
CA ASP A 709 1.65 -6.38 22.73
C ASP A 709 0.86 -5.70 21.61
N ALA A 710 0.55 -6.41 20.52
CA ALA A 710 -0.25 -5.89 19.42
C ALA A 710 -1.60 -5.31 19.90
N MET A 711 -2.30 -6.03 20.78
CA MET A 711 -3.52 -5.55 21.44
C MET A 711 -3.29 -4.29 22.27
N ARG A 712 -2.23 -4.28 23.09
CA ARG A 712 -1.88 -3.12 23.94
C ARG A 712 -1.58 -1.88 23.11
N PHE A 713 -0.80 -2.02 22.04
CA PHE A 713 -0.48 -0.94 21.10
C PHE A 713 -1.61 -0.64 20.10
N ARG A 714 -2.69 -1.44 20.08
CA ARG A 714 -3.76 -1.42 19.07
C ARG A 714 -3.24 -1.52 17.64
N LEU A 715 -2.15 -2.26 17.47
CA LEU A 715 -1.54 -2.58 16.19
C LEU A 715 -1.95 -3.98 15.76
N ARG A 716 -1.82 -4.26 14.46
CA ARG A 716 -2.09 -5.57 13.88
C ARG A 716 -0.88 -6.04 13.10
N ASP A 717 -0.87 -7.32 12.71
CA ASP A 717 0.19 -7.84 11.86
C ASP A 717 0.24 -7.04 10.56
N LYS A 718 1.45 -6.85 10.01
CA LYS A 718 1.71 -6.13 8.75
C LYS A 718 1.36 -4.64 8.74
N TYR A 719 0.89 -4.08 9.85
CA TYR A 719 0.78 -2.63 9.96
C TYR A 719 2.16 -2.00 9.77
N ILE A 720 2.20 -0.89 9.04
CA ILE A 720 3.41 -0.10 8.86
C ILE A 720 3.26 1.13 9.74
N VAL A 721 4.21 1.34 10.66
CA VAL A 721 4.18 2.40 11.66
C VAL A 721 5.39 3.31 11.58
N GLN A 722 5.23 4.52 12.11
CA GLN A 722 6.32 5.40 12.44
C GLN A 722 6.71 5.21 13.90
N VAL A 723 8.00 5.10 14.16
CA VAL A 723 8.54 4.98 15.51
C VAL A 723 9.48 6.14 15.78
N ARG A 724 9.10 7.00 16.73
CA ARG A 724 9.95 8.06 17.26
C ARG A 724 10.93 7.45 18.25
N VAL A 725 12.22 7.66 18.03
CA VAL A 725 13.27 7.24 18.97
C VAL A 725 13.90 8.48 19.58
N GLU A 726 13.86 8.54 20.90
CA GLU A 726 14.44 9.64 21.67
C GLU A 726 15.96 9.45 21.79
N GLY A 727 16.73 10.50 21.53
CA GLY A 727 18.19 10.47 21.55
C GLY A 727 18.81 11.86 21.46
N ALA A 728 20.13 11.92 21.22
CA ALA A 728 20.83 13.21 21.02
C ALA A 728 20.28 14.01 19.83
N ARG A 729 19.66 13.32 18.87
CA ARG A 729 18.77 13.87 17.86
C ARG A 729 17.52 13.00 17.86
N GLU A 730 16.36 13.63 18.08
CA GLU A 730 15.09 12.95 17.88
C GLU A 730 14.94 12.57 16.41
N LEU A 731 14.55 11.32 16.16
CA LEU A 731 14.40 10.76 14.84
C LEU A 731 13.12 9.93 14.78
N ILE A 732 12.42 10.05 13.66
CA ILE A 732 11.24 9.24 13.37
C ILE A 732 11.60 8.24 12.28
N TYR A 733 11.55 6.96 12.63
CA TYR A 733 11.71 5.85 11.70
C TYR A 733 10.37 5.55 11.05
N GLY A 734 10.26 5.80 9.74
CA GLY A 734 9.15 5.30 8.93
C GLY A 734 9.41 3.91 8.37
N ASP A 735 8.37 3.35 7.75
CA ASP A 735 8.35 2.05 7.08
C ASP A 735 8.67 0.87 8.02
N VAL A 736 8.32 0.99 9.30
CA VAL A 736 8.56 -0.06 10.30
C VAL A 736 7.40 -1.05 10.29
N VAL A 737 7.66 -2.29 9.88
CA VAL A 737 6.63 -3.34 9.76
C VAL A 737 6.35 -3.97 11.12
N VAL A 738 5.09 -4.03 11.54
CA VAL A 738 4.65 -4.78 12.71
C VAL A 738 4.56 -6.26 12.34
N ARG A 739 5.19 -7.11 13.14
CA ARG A 739 5.16 -8.57 13.02
C ARG A 739 4.60 -9.16 14.30
N VAL A 740 3.44 -9.79 14.23
CA VAL A 740 2.74 -10.37 15.38
C VAL A 740 2.92 -11.89 15.37
N ASN A 741 3.51 -12.43 16.44
CA ASN A 741 3.60 -13.87 16.65
C ASN A 741 3.58 -14.19 18.15
N PRO A 742 2.88 -15.23 18.61
CA PRO A 742 2.85 -15.60 20.03
C PRO A 742 4.21 -15.90 20.65
N ASN A 743 5.20 -16.26 19.83
CA ASN A 743 6.57 -16.53 20.28
C ASN A 743 7.46 -15.29 20.25
N TYR A 744 6.95 -14.12 19.85
CA TYR A 744 7.73 -12.90 19.81
C TYR A 744 7.76 -12.18 21.14
N ARG A 745 8.91 -11.55 21.39
CA ARG A 745 9.10 -10.58 22.46
C ARG A 745 9.15 -9.19 21.85
N LEU A 746 8.48 -8.24 22.51
CA LEU A 746 8.43 -6.84 22.08
C LEU A 746 9.85 -6.26 21.86
N ALA A 747 10.19 -5.99 20.60
CA ALA A 747 11.42 -5.32 20.21
C ALA A 747 11.32 -4.78 18.78
N MET A 748 11.82 -3.57 18.55
CA MET A 748 12.02 -3.02 17.21
C MET A 748 13.44 -3.34 16.73
N HIS A 749 13.56 -4.00 15.59
CA HIS A 749 14.84 -4.32 14.96
C HIS A 749 15.18 -3.28 13.89
N ILE A 750 16.39 -2.70 14.01
CA ILE A 750 17.00 -1.83 13.00
C ILE A 750 18.39 -2.37 12.63
N ASP A 751 18.89 -1.98 11.46
CA ASP A 751 20.23 -2.40 11.04
C ASP A 751 21.35 -1.58 11.70
N THR A 752 22.59 -2.08 11.58
CA THR A 752 23.75 -1.45 12.22
C THR A 752 24.13 -0.09 11.60
N ASP A 753 24.00 0.08 10.29
CA ASP A 753 24.24 1.38 9.64
C ASP A 753 23.21 2.41 10.10
N GLU A 754 21.96 2.01 10.26
CA GLU A 754 20.89 2.85 10.80
C GLU A 754 21.14 3.24 12.25
N GLY A 755 21.53 2.29 13.08
CA GLY A 755 21.94 2.53 14.46
C GLY A 755 23.11 3.52 14.53
N ASN A 756 24.15 3.30 13.73
CA ASN A 756 25.33 4.18 13.70
C ASN A 756 25.01 5.59 13.19
N ALA A 757 24.22 5.71 12.12
CA ALA A 757 23.87 7.00 11.52
C ALA A 757 23.04 7.89 12.48
N ALA A 758 22.21 7.26 13.29
CA ALA A 758 21.35 7.91 14.27
C ALA A 758 21.95 7.97 15.69
N ASN A 759 23.12 7.36 15.90
CA ASN A 759 23.73 7.15 17.22
C ASN A 759 22.76 6.44 18.20
N ILE A 760 22.08 5.40 17.71
CA ILE A 760 21.18 4.53 18.46
C ILE A 760 21.88 3.24 18.85
N GLN A 761 21.61 2.77 20.06
CA GLN A 761 22.17 1.55 20.62
C GLN A 761 21.05 0.61 21.08
N THR A 762 21.35 -0.69 21.08
CA THR A 762 20.44 -1.70 21.65
C THR A 762 20.08 -1.35 23.09
N GLY A 763 18.78 -1.37 23.40
CA GLY A 763 18.22 -1.01 24.69
C GLY A 763 17.70 0.43 24.80
N MET A 764 17.91 1.27 23.77
CA MET A 764 17.17 2.54 23.65
C MET A 764 15.68 2.28 23.46
N LEU A 765 14.86 3.30 23.70
CA LEU A 765 13.41 3.19 23.67
C LEU A 765 12.84 3.98 22.48
N GLY A 766 11.94 3.34 21.75
CA GLY A 766 11.13 3.97 20.71
C GLY A 766 9.66 4.03 21.12
N TYR A 767 8.91 4.92 20.47
CA TYR A 767 7.50 5.17 20.73
C TYR A 767 6.75 5.20 19.40
N ILE A 768 5.59 4.54 19.34
CA ILE A 768 4.75 4.58 18.15
C ILE A 768 4.21 5.99 17.99
N GLU A 769 4.58 6.65 16.89
CA GLU A 769 4.15 8.01 16.57
C GLU A 769 2.86 8.00 15.73
N GLU A 770 2.80 7.13 14.71
CA GLU A 770 1.70 7.07 13.75
C GLU A 770 1.59 5.68 13.08
N ILE A 771 0.39 5.29 12.62
CA ILE A 771 0.18 4.16 11.70
C ILE A 771 0.15 4.70 10.27
N GLN A 772 1.18 4.38 9.48
CA GLN A 772 1.28 4.81 8.08
C GLN A 772 0.39 3.98 7.15
N SER A 773 0.30 2.67 7.33
CA SER A 773 -0.54 1.78 6.53
C SER A 773 -0.96 0.56 7.34
N ARG A 774 -2.05 -0.10 6.92
CA ARG A 774 -2.63 -1.27 7.60
C ARG A 774 -2.21 -2.62 6.98
N GLY A 775 -1.13 -2.64 6.19
CA GLY A 775 -0.92 -3.68 5.18
C GLY A 775 -1.68 -3.36 3.91
#